data_AF-A0A9E4B7N6-F1
#
_entry.id   AF-A0A9E4B7N6-F1
#
_cell.length_a   1.000
_cell.length_b   1.000
_cell.length_c   1.000
_cell.angle_alpha   90.00
_cell.angle_beta   90.00
_cell.angle_gamma   90.00
#
_symmetry.space_group_name_H-M   'P 1'
#
loop_
_entity.id
_entity.type
_entity.pdbx_description
1 polymer ?
#
loop_
_entity_poly.entity_id
_entity_poly.type
_entity_poly.pdbx_seq_one_letter_code
_entity_poly.pdbx_strand_id
1 'polypeptide(L)'
;MAPEITSRRGRLPSLLSRRFKRFLAVTLGLAGFMLANTLYLLLNRAAEAGGWTRFAPSAESLPKFLQAMVLAHTAVGLVLAVLLFAFLGLHLPRVLERKRPASMLSGLALGLLGGGLAVTGLFIVTESASHANRWAWWAHVGAALLAVSAYAGHRLVSYARPPGSRAKRFAALTAGGFALLAVVHVITYEGPRLTPEARLAATLGAGPEGPGGRERPAERFEGEVSPESPFFPSPATTGTGTHLPSRIITRRSARAVPGAHDGEAPDLAERVAAEVEERGFAADVMIGAQTCQRCHPDVTEQWAASAHRFASFNNPFYAATIDKMREESLGTEENLAAHLRSFGLPPGAAGRAKSKWCSGCHDPALMLAGAMESPIDPSSVEAQAGLTCLSCHAIDRTHGNTGNGNYNIADETEDPYLLADAPDGSIGRTVHDAALRARPDVHRSQMLKPLHHTAEFCATCHKVSLDLPVNGYRWIRGQNEYDAWHDSGVAWNASRTFYLPPAASQCQTCHMPPEPAPLGDVSAEGGMVRSHRFLAVNTALPFIRGDSVHLRMTEEFVRAGKLTVDIFAARTGNADADPVTGLPRSVAVSDLGPAADAPGSVPGHEVTFDVVVRNRGVGHTFPGGTNDSNEGWLEFVVRAPDGEILAASGLIGPDGHLDPMAHTFRSIVLDSAGARIHQRNAQDIRVTAAANVIGPGTADVAQYKVRVPALARDPGRADGPLTVTARLLWRKFDRPYTEFAYRSRPEGFRQFADVPDLPVTEIAADTLTLVAGPGGDGPGTSAQPEWERYNDYGIANLLRGNTRLARHAFQRVAALAPDRVDGPLNLARTALVTGNLKDALARLSEAEQVSPGDPRSAWVWGGAHQADGSYDLAEQAYLAALSAFPGDRAAWFELGRTRYLASRYAEALAAFEEVLAIDREHRQAHYNRMLSLRALGRDAEADAAQEAFEKYSIDEAARALARDFLANNPGANLMSQPVHTHDLTVPPGQYR
;
A
#
# COMPACT_ATOMS: atom_id res chain seq x y z
N MET A 1 -78.18 -3.39 69.71
CA MET A 1 -77.29 -4.56 69.68
C MET A 1 -76.91 -4.83 68.23
N ALA A 2 -75.59 -4.88 67.97
CA ALA A 2 -74.85 -5.33 66.78
C ALA A 2 -73.83 -4.25 66.36
N PRO A 3 -72.51 -4.45 66.53
CA PRO A 3 -71.50 -3.43 66.25
C PRO A 3 -71.05 -3.46 64.78
N GLU A 4 -70.88 -2.26 64.24
CA GLU A 4 -70.35 -1.99 62.91
C GLU A 4 -68.81 -2.11 62.95
N ILE A 5 -68.26 -3.19 62.40
CA ILE A 5 -66.81 -3.38 62.27
C ILE A 5 -66.34 -2.59 61.03
N THR A 6 -66.05 -1.31 61.19
CA THR A 6 -65.25 -0.56 60.22
C THR A 6 -63.78 -0.94 60.38
N SER A 7 -63.24 -1.72 59.45
CA SER A 7 -61.81 -2.06 59.43
C SER A 7 -60.96 -0.84 58.98
N ARG A 8 -60.58 0.02 59.93
CA ARG A 8 -59.45 0.94 59.75
C ARG A 8 -58.16 0.11 59.65
N ARG A 9 -57.70 -0.18 58.42
CA ARG A 9 -56.32 -0.63 58.18
C ARG A 9 -55.34 0.48 58.63
N GLY A 10 -54.92 0.44 59.89
CA GLY A 10 -53.90 1.32 60.44
C GLY A 10 -52.58 1.18 59.67
N ARG A 11 -51.98 2.32 59.28
CA ARG A 11 -50.60 2.36 58.76
C ARG A 11 -49.66 1.93 59.88
N LEU A 12 -49.11 0.73 59.81
CA LEU A 12 -48.00 0.32 60.66
C LEU A 12 -46.78 1.24 60.41
N PRO A 13 -46.02 1.63 61.46
CA PRO A 13 -44.87 2.50 61.32
C PRO A 13 -43.81 1.89 60.40
N SER A 14 -43.12 2.76 59.66
CA SER A 14 -42.00 2.39 58.77
C SER A 14 -40.94 1.59 59.54
N LEU A 15 -40.61 0.39 59.08
CA LEU A 15 -39.56 -0.49 59.62
C LEU A 15 -38.13 0.07 59.50
N LEU A 16 -37.94 1.16 58.76
CA LEU A 16 -36.63 1.77 58.54
C LEU A 16 -36.22 2.63 59.74
N SER A 17 -35.07 2.31 60.36
CA SER A 17 -34.44 3.15 61.38
C SER A 17 -34.11 4.55 60.84
N ARG A 18 -33.85 5.54 61.71
CA ARG A 18 -33.44 6.90 61.26
C ARG A 18 -32.22 6.86 60.34
N ARG A 19 -31.25 5.97 60.61
CA ARG A 19 -30.08 5.73 59.76
C ARG A 19 -30.48 5.18 58.38
N PHE A 20 -31.39 4.21 58.33
CA PHE A 20 -31.93 3.67 57.08
C PHE A 20 -32.75 4.66 56.26
N LYS A 21 -33.48 5.58 56.91
CA LYS A 21 -34.21 6.65 56.21
C LYS A 21 -33.27 7.64 55.54
N ARG A 22 -32.13 7.96 56.17
CA ARG A 22 -31.06 8.78 55.57
C ARG A 22 -30.38 8.04 54.41
N PHE A 23 -30.02 6.77 54.62
CA PHE A 23 -29.48 5.91 53.58
C PHE A 23 -30.39 5.87 52.34
N LEU A 24 -31.68 5.57 52.52
CA LEU A 24 -32.65 5.54 51.44
C LEU A 24 -32.81 6.91 50.74
N ALA A 25 -32.72 8.03 51.48
CA ALA A 25 -32.79 9.36 50.89
C ALA A 25 -31.57 9.65 49.99
N VAL A 26 -30.37 9.24 50.39
CA VAL A 26 -29.15 9.33 49.57
C VAL A 26 -29.25 8.44 48.33
N THR A 27 -29.67 7.18 48.48
CA THR A 27 -29.88 6.26 47.34
C THR A 27 -30.90 6.80 46.36
N LEU A 28 -32.00 7.39 46.85
CA LEU A 28 -33.00 8.03 45.99
C LEU A 28 -32.44 9.29 45.30
N GLY A 29 -31.62 10.10 45.98
CA GLY A 29 -30.94 11.24 45.34
C GLY A 29 -30.06 10.81 44.17
N LEU A 30 -29.21 9.79 44.39
CA LEU A 30 -28.36 9.20 43.35
C LEU A 30 -29.18 8.58 42.21
N ALA A 31 -30.28 7.87 42.53
CA ALA A 31 -31.19 7.33 41.52
C ALA A 31 -31.90 8.43 40.71
N GLY A 32 -32.22 9.56 41.34
CA GLY A 32 -32.80 10.73 40.67
C GLY A 32 -31.82 11.38 39.68
N PHE A 33 -30.55 11.52 40.07
CA PHE A 33 -29.47 11.93 39.17
C PHE A 33 -29.30 10.94 38.02
N MET A 34 -29.25 9.63 38.30
CA MET A 34 -29.12 8.59 37.27
C MET A 34 -30.24 8.63 36.27
N LEU A 35 -31.49 8.78 36.72
CA LEU A 35 -32.64 8.90 35.80
C LEU A 35 -32.55 10.17 34.94
N ALA A 36 -32.13 11.30 35.52
CA ALA A 36 -31.91 12.54 34.77
C ALA A 36 -30.80 12.38 33.72
N ASN A 37 -29.70 11.72 34.09
CA ASN A 37 -28.60 11.41 33.19
C ASN A 37 -29.02 10.42 32.09
N THR A 38 -29.79 9.37 32.40
CA THR A 38 -30.36 8.45 31.39
C THR A 38 -31.20 9.21 30.37
N LEU A 39 -32.09 10.11 30.81
CA LEU A 39 -32.90 10.93 29.90
C LEU A 39 -32.02 11.83 29.02
N TYR A 40 -30.96 12.39 29.58
CA TYR A 40 -29.97 13.18 28.84
C TYR A 40 -29.23 12.35 27.77
N LEU A 41 -28.76 11.13 28.11
CA LEU A 41 -28.10 10.24 27.15
C LEU A 41 -29.07 9.76 26.05
N LEU A 42 -30.35 9.53 26.39
CA LEU A 42 -31.38 9.22 25.40
C LEU A 42 -31.66 10.40 24.46
N LEU A 43 -31.68 11.64 24.99
CA LEU A 43 -31.78 12.85 24.17
C LEU A 43 -30.58 12.98 23.22
N ASN A 44 -29.37 12.74 23.71
CA ASN A 44 -28.15 12.74 22.89
C ASN A 44 -28.23 11.70 21.76
N ARG A 45 -28.75 10.50 22.05
CA ARG A 45 -28.97 9.47 21.03
C ARG A 45 -30.04 9.84 20.01
N ALA A 46 -31.13 10.46 20.46
CA ALA A 46 -32.17 10.98 19.56
C ALA A 46 -31.62 12.11 18.67
N ALA A 47 -30.78 12.98 19.23
CA ALA A 47 -30.06 14.02 18.51
C ALA A 47 -29.10 13.42 17.48
N GLU A 48 -28.37 12.35 17.81
CA GLU A 48 -27.51 11.62 16.87
C GLU A 48 -28.31 11.05 15.69
N ALA A 49 -29.44 10.38 15.98
CA ALA A 49 -30.34 9.85 14.94
C ALA A 49 -30.97 10.96 14.08
N GLY A 50 -31.13 12.16 14.64
CA GLY A 50 -31.62 13.35 13.94
C GLY A 50 -30.52 14.22 13.29
N GLY A 51 -29.25 13.83 13.37
CA GLY A 51 -28.13 14.59 12.78
C GLY A 51 -27.78 15.91 13.49
N TRP A 52 -28.14 16.08 14.77
CA TRP A 52 -27.89 17.31 15.53
C TRP A 52 -26.46 17.32 16.12
N THR A 53 -25.47 17.64 15.28
CA THR A 53 -24.03 17.58 15.61
C THR A 53 -23.56 18.53 16.71
N ARG A 54 -24.33 19.57 17.05
CA ARG A 54 -24.07 20.44 18.22
C ARG A 54 -24.42 19.82 19.57
N PHE A 55 -25.22 18.75 19.55
CA PHE A 55 -25.67 18.07 20.76
C PHE A 55 -25.22 16.61 20.80
N ALA A 56 -24.91 16.01 19.64
CA ALA A 56 -24.50 14.63 19.46
C ALA A 56 -23.06 14.52 18.92
N PRO A 57 -22.40 13.35 19.08
CA PRO A 57 -21.12 13.09 18.43
C PRO A 57 -21.19 13.29 16.90
N SER A 58 -20.08 13.73 16.30
CA SER A 58 -19.89 13.82 14.86
C SER A 58 -18.61 13.08 14.45
N ALA A 59 -18.30 13.02 13.15
CA ALA A 59 -17.05 12.44 12.66
C ALA A 59 -15.78 13.18 13.15
N GLU A 60 -15.92 14.42 13.64
CA GLU A 60 -14.78 15.28 14.00
C GLU A 60 -14.83 15.77 15.45
N SER A 61 -15.94 15.57 16.17
CA SER A 61 -16.14 16.13 17.50
C SER A 61 -16.87 15.17 18.44
N LEU A 62 -16.36 15.04 19.67
CA LEU A 62 -17.02 14.34 20.76
C LEU A 62 -17.17 15.27 21.97
N PRO A 63 -18.38 15.75 22.31
CA PRO A 63 -18.55 16.73 23.38
C PRO A 63 -18.00 16.24 24.74
N LYS A 64 -17.09 16.99 25.35
CA LYS A 64 -16.45 16.62 26.63
C LYS A 64 -17.46 16.41 27.77
N PHE A 65 -18.52 17.23 27.80
CA PHE A 65 -19.59 17.08 28.80
C PHE A 65 -20.40 15.78 28.62
N LEU A 66 -20.63 15.35 27.37
CA LEU A 66 -21.24 14.04 27.11
C LEU A 66 -20.38 12.91 27.68
N GLN A 67 -19.08 12.94 27.42
CA GLN A 67 -18.15 11.94 27.96
C GLN A 67 -18.14 11.93 29.49
N ALA A 68 -18.11 13.12 30.12
CA ALA A 68 -18.17 13.25 31.58
C ALA A 68 -19.48 12.67 32.15
N MET A 69 -20.61 12.87 31.47
CA MET A 69 -21.90 12.31 31.88
C MET A 69 -21.97 10.79 31.69
N VAL A 70 -21.33 10.23 30.67
CA VAL A 70 -21.18 8.76 30.53
C VAL A 70 -20.33 8.20 31.66
N LEU A 71 -19.18 8.80 31.98
CA LEU A 71 -18.34 8.37 33.11
C LEU A 71 -19.09 8.49 34.45
N ALA A 72 -19.82 9.58 34.66
CA ALA A 72 -20.66 9.78 35.84
C ALA A 72 -21.80 8.74 35.92
N HIS A 73 -22.39 8.35 34.77
CA HIS A 73 -23.41 7.31 34.70
C HIS A 73 -22.84 5.98 35.23
N THR A 74 -21.67 5.60 34.73
CA THR A 74 -21.00 4.36 35.13
C THR A 74 -20.63 4.38 36.61
N ALA A 75 -19.96 5.44 37.08
CA ALA A 75 -19.51 5.54 38.46
C ALA A 75 -20.68 5.53 39.46
N VAL A 76 -21.72 6.34 39.22
CA VAL A 76 -22.89 6.39 40.10
C VAL A 76 -23.71 5.10 39.99
N GLY A 77 -23.80 4.50 38.80
CA GLY A 77 -24.44 3.21 38.58
C GLY A 77 -23.82 2.08 39.42
N LEU A 78 -22.49 1.98 39.43
CA LEU A 78 -21.75 1.00 40.24
C LEU A 78 -21.99 1.24 41.74
N VAL A 79 -21.95 2.49 42.20
CA VAL A 79 -22.28 2.84 43.59
C VAL A 79 -23.71 2.42 43.93
N LEU A 80 -24.68 2.71 43.05
CA LEU A 80 -26.07 2.31 43.24
C LEU A 80 -26.25 0.78 43.27
N ALA A 81 -25.50 0.03 42.47
CA ALA A 81 -25.52 -1.44 42.50
C ALA A 81 -25.07 -1.96 43.87
N VAL A 82 -23.94 -1.48 44.38
CA VAL A 82 -23.44 -1.84 45.72
C VAL A 82 -24.47 -1.47 46.80
N LEU A 83 -25.03 -0.26 46.74
CA LEU A 83 -26.05 0.19 47.69
C LEU A 83 -27.34 -0.63 47.59
N LEU A 84 -27.73 -1.07 46.39
CA LEU A 84 -28.90 -1.91 46.15
C LEU A 84 -28.72 -3.28 46.79
N PHE A 85 -27.58 -3.95 46.57
CA PHE A 85 -27.33 -5.27 47.16
C PHE A 85 -27.22 -5.20 48.68
N ALA A 86 -26.55 -4.17 49.22
CA ALA A 86 -26.53 -3.91 50.65
C ALA A 86 -27.96 -3.67 51.21
N PHE A 87 -28.78 -2.90 50.50
CA PHE A 87 -30.18 -2.68 50.89
C PHE A 87 -30.99 -3.98 50.84
N LEU A 88 -30.85 -4.79 49.79
CA LEU A 88 -31.57 -6.04 49.62
C LEU A 88 -31.24 -7.02 50.75
N GLY A 89 -29.95 -7.20 51.07
CA GLY A 89 -29.51 -8.07 52.17
C GLY A 89 -30.05 -7.61 53.53
N LEU A 90 -30.15 -6.30 53.76
CA LEU A 90 -30.66 -5.74 55.01
C LEU A 90 -32.20 -5.67 55.07
N HIS A 91 -32.88 -5.60 53.92
CA HIS A 91 -34.33 -5.42 53.82
C HIS A 91 -35.07 -6.75 53.73
N LEU A 92 -34.53 -7.72 53.00
CA LEU A 92 -35.16 -9.01 52.71
C LEU A 92 -35.56 -9.79 53.97
N PRO A 93 -34.72 -9.95 55.02
CA PRO A 93 -35.12 -10.67 56.24
C PRO A 93 -36.37 -10.08 56.90
N ARG A 94 -36.44 -8.74 56.96
CA ARG A 94 -37.57 -8.00 57.57
C ARG A 94 -38.87 -8.11 56.77
N VAL A 95 -38.77 -8.37 55.47
CA VAL A 95 -39.95 -8.57 54.59
C VAL A 95 -40.45 -10.01 54.70
N LEU A 96 -39.54 -10.99 54.79
CA LEU A 96 -39.86 -12.41 54.97
C LEU A 96 -40.67 -12.66 56.26
N GLU A 97 -40.37 -11.92 57.34
CA GLU A 97 -41.12 -11.96 58.61
C GLU A 97 -42.62 -11.60 58.47
N ARG A 98 -43.02 -10.86 57.41
CA ARG A 98 -44.39 -10.35 57.24
C ARG A 98 -45.31 -11.18 56.33
N LYS A 99 -44.81 -12.29 55.76
CA LYS A 99 -45.59 -13.29 54.99
C LYS A 99 -46.56 -12.72 53.93
N ARG A 100 -46.15 -11.72 53.13
CA ARG A 100 -46.97 -11.17 52.02
C ARG A 100 -46.39 -11.52 50.65
N PRO A 101 -46.95 -12.50 49.91
CA PRO A 101 -46.35 -13.00 48.68
C PRO A 101 -46.18 -11.92 47.61
N ALA A 102 -47.17 -11.03 47.43
CA ALA A 102 -47.10 -9.97 46.42
C ALA A 102 -45.99 -8.92 46.67
N SER A 103 -45.69 -8.59 47.94
CA SER A 103 -44.60 -7.67 48.28
C SER A 103 -43.23 -8.33 48.16
N MET A 104 -43.16 -9.64 48.42
CA MET A 104 -41.94 -10.43 48.24
C MET A 104 -41.63 -10.62 46.75
N LEU A 105 -42.62 -11.02 45.96
CA LEU A 105 -42.48 -11.26 44.52
C LEU A 105 -42.08 -9.98 43.76
N SER A 106 -42.76 -8.85 44.05
CA SER A 106 -42.41 -7.56 43.44
C SER A 106 -41.03 -7.04 43.87
N GLY A 107 -40.60 -7.32 45.09
CA GLY A 107 -39.26 -6.97 45.59
C GLY A 107 -38.18 -7.83 44.96
N LEU A 108 -38.44 -9.14 44.80
CA LEU A 108 -37.55 -10.06 44.10
C LEU A 108 -37.40 -9.68 42.63
N ALA A 109 -38.50 -9.37 41.93
CA ALA A 109 -38.47 -8.90 40.55
C ALA A 109 -37.63 -7.63 40.39
N LEU A 110 -37.79 -6.65 41.29
CA LEU A 110 -36.97 -5.44 41.30
C LEU A 110 -35.49 -5.73 41.60
N GLY A 111 -35.20 -6.65 42.53
CA GLY A 111 -33.84 -7.10 42.83
C GLY A 111 -33.16 -7.79 41.66
N LEU A 112 -33.89 -8.65 40.93
CA LEU A 112 -33.41 -9.31 39.70
C LEU A 112 -33.15 -8.29 38.59
N LEU A 113 -34.04 -7.33 38.37
CA LEU A 113 -33.83 -6.26 37.38
C LEU A 113 -32.62 -5.39 37.75
N GLY A 114 -32.45 -5.03 39.02
CA GLY A 114 -31.30 -4.27 39.48
C GLY A 114 -29.98 -5.06 39.43
N GLY A 115 -30.02 -6.37 39.70
CA GLY A 115 -28.87 -7.26 39.49
C GLY A 115 -28.53 -7.40 38.01
N GLY A 116 -29.54 -7.52 37.14
CA GLY A 116 -29.38 -7.50 35.69
C GLY A 116 -28.73 -6.21 35.19
N LEU A 117 -29.14 -5.05 35.71
CA LEU A 117 -28.51 -3.76 35.42
C LEU A 117 -27.05 -3.70 35.88
N ALA A 118 -26.74 -4.24 37.06
CA ALA A 118 -25.37 -4.27 37.57
C ALA A 118 -24.47 -5.17 36.69
N VAL A 119 -24.94 -6.37 36.34
CA VAL A 119 -24.20 -7.32 35.50
C VAL A 119 -24.03 -6.79 34.08
N THR A 120 -25.11 -6.36 33.43
CA THR A 120 -25.06 -5.81 32.07
C THR A 120 -24.26 -4.51 32.03
N GLY A 121 -24.35 -3.65 33.05
CA GLY A 121 -23.56 -2.42 33.14
C GLY A 121 -22.07 -2.69 33.32
N LEU A 122 -21.69 -3.65 34.17
CA LEU A 122 -20.29 -4.06 34.33
C LEU A 122 -19.75 -4.68 33.05
N PHE A 123 -20.53 -5.56 32.41
CA PHE A 123 -20.18 -6.19 31.14
C PHE A 123 -19.95 -5.15 30.02
N ILE A 124 -20.78 -4.10 29.95
CA ILE A 124 -20.60 -2.97 29.03
C ILE A 124 -19.28 -2.23 29.25
N VAL A 125 -18.85 -2.09 30.50
CA VAL A 125 -17.63 -1.36 30.86
C VAL A 125 -16.37 -2.20 30.68
N THR A 126 -16.46 -3.54 30.76
CA THR A 126 -15.29 -4.43 30.71
C THR A 126 -15.07 -5.09 29.35
N GLU A 127 -16.12 -5.61 28.70
CA GLU A 127 -15.99 -6.50 27.53
C GLU A 127 -16.85 -6.12 26.31
N SER A 128 -17.63 -5.01 26.34
CA SER A 128 -18.57 -4.77 25.23
C SER A 128 -18.78 -3.33 24.79
N ALA A 129 -17.84 -2.85 23.96
CA ALA A 129 -18.12 -1.89 22.90
C ALA A 129 -17.96 -2.51 21.48
N SER A 130 -17.93 -3.83 21.36
CA SER A 130 -17.90 -4.50 20.06
C SER A 130 -19.31 -4.60 19.45
N HIS A 131 -19.39 -4.52 18.13
CA HIS A 131 -20.64 -4.61 17.37
C HIS A 131 -21.41 -5.93 17.63
N ALA A 132 -20.69 -6.99 18.02
CA ALA A 132 -21.20 -8.32 18.35
C ALA A 132 -22.01 -8.37 19.65
N ASN A 133 -21.76 -7.46 20.60
CA ASN A 133 -22.34 -7.51 21.94
C ASN A 133 -23.47 -6.49 22.15
N ARG A 134 -24.06 -5.96 21.07
CA ARG A 134 -25.15 -4.95 21.13
C ARG A 134 -26.40 -5.40 21.89
N TRP A 135 -26.61 -6.71 22.04
CA TRP A 135 -27.71 -7.27 22.84
C TRP A 135 -27.62 -6.85 24.32
N ALA A 136 -26.40 -6.78 24.89
CA ALA A 136 -26.19 -6.44 26.29
C ALA A 136 -26.60 -4.99 26.58
N TRP A 137 -26.34 -4.10 25.63
CA TRP A 137 -26.77 -2.70 25.70
C TRP A 137 -28.30 -2.58 25.70
N TRP A 138 -28.99 -3.23 24.75
CA TRP A 138 -30.45 -3.20 24.70
C TRP A 138 -31.10 -3.85 25.93
N ALA A 139 -30.50 -4.93 26.45
CA ALA A 139 -30.91 -5.54 27.70
C ALA A 139 -30.76 -4.58 28.89
N HIS A 140 -29.65 -3.82 28.96
CA HIS A 140 -29.42 -2.81 29.98
C HIS A 140 -30.46 -1.68 29.93
N VAL A 141 -30.72 -1.13 28.74
CA VAL A 141 -31.72 -0.07 28.54
C VAL A 141 -33.13 -0.56 28.88
N GLY A 142 -33.51 -1.76 28.40
CA GLY A 142 -34.80 -2.37 28.71
C GLY A 142 -34.98 -2.63 30.21
N ALA A 143 -33.95 -3.19 30.86
CA ALA A 143 -33.96 -3.42 32.30
C ALA A 143 -34.07 -2.12 33.10
N ALA A 144 -33.47 -1.02 32.63
CA ALA A 144 -33.54 0.30 33.29
C ALA A 144 -34.98 0.84 33.28
N LEU A 145 -35.65 0.79 32.13
CA LEU A 145 -37.06 1.20 31.99
C LEU A 145 -37.98 0.33 32.85
N LEU A 146 -37.77 -1.00 32.83
CA LEU A 146 -38.55 -1.94 33.63
C LEU A 146 -38.30 -1.76 35.13
N ALA A 147 -37.07 -1.46 35.57
CA ALA A 147 -36.74 -1.26 36.97
C ALA A 147 -37.49 -0.06 37.58
N VAL A 148 -37.67 1.03 36.82
CA VAL A 148 -38.45 2.20 37.27
C VAL A 148 -39.92 1.83 37.46
N SER A 149 -40.52 1.14 36.48
CA SER A 149 -41.91 0.67 36.56
C SER A 149 -42.11 -0.36 37.67
N ALA A 150 -41.16 -1.29 37.83
CA ALA A 150 -41.16 -2.30 38.89
C ALA A 150 -41.02 -1.67 40.27
N TYR A 151 -40.19 -0.63 40.43
CA TYR A 151 -40.08 0.12 41.68
C TYR A 151 -41.40 0.81 42.03
N ALA A 152 -42.04 1.46 41.06
CA ALA A 152 -43.35 2.09 41.26
C ALA A 152 -44.40 1.04 41.69
N GLY A 153 -44.47 -0.10 40.98
CA GLY A 153 -45.35 -1.23 41.32
C GLY A 153 -45.07 -1.81 42.71
N HIS A 154 -43.80 -2.04 43.05
CA HIS A 154 -43.38 -2.52 44.36
C HIS A 154 -43.81 -1.56 45.49
N ARG A 155 -43.74 -0.24 45.28
CA ARG A 155 -44.22 0.77 46.24
C ARG A 155 -45.74 0.84 46.34
N LEU A 156 -46.49 0.54 45.28
CA LEU A 156 -47.96 0.51 45.30
C LEU A 156 -48.51 -0.66 46.13
N VAL A 157 -47.81 -1.79 46.15
CA VAL A 157 -48.18 -3.02 46.88
C VAL A 157 -47.60 -3.06 48.30
N SER A 158 -46.66 -2.15 48.62
CA SER A 158 -46.01 -2.01 49.94
C SER A 158 -46.89 -1.39 51.04
N TYR A 159 -46.67 -1.78 52.31
CA TYR A 159 -47.45 -1.35 53.50
C TYR A 159 -47.49 0.18 53.74
N ALA A 160 -46.41 0.89 53.44
CA ALA A 160 -46.26 2.32 53.72
C ALA A 160 -46.14 3.12 52.42
N ARG A 161 -47.28 3.63 51.94
CA ARG A 161 -47.33 4.54 50.79
C ARG A 161 -46.65 5.87 51.15
N PRO A 162 -45.67 6.34 50.36
CA PRO A 162 -45.14 7.68 50.55
C PRO A 162 -46.25 8.70 50.25
N PRO A 163 -46.26 9.87 50.92
CA PRO A 163 -47.17 10.95 50.54
C PRO A 163 -46.88 11.37 49.09
N GLY A 164 -47.93 11.57 48.27
CA GLY A 164 -47.80 11.89 46.85
C GLY A 164 -46.94 13.13 46.56
N SER A 165 -46.83 14.05 47.51
CA SER A 165 -45.95 15.21 47.45
C SER A 165 -44.46 14.86 47.32
N ARG A 166 -44.01 13.71 47.84
CA ARG A 166 -42.61 13.26 47.70
C ARG A 166 -42.31 12.69 46.31
N ALA A 167 -43.26 11.98 45.70
CA ALA A 167 -43.12 11.48 44.33
C ALA A 167 -43.09 12.64 43.31
N LYS A 168 -43.98 13.63 43.48
CA LYS A 168 -43.99 14.86 42.67
C LYS A 168 -42.67 15.64 42.80
N ARG A 169 -42.13 15.77 44.01
CA ARG A 169 -40.82 16.40 44.24
C ARG A 169 -39.68 15.64 43.56
N PHE A 170 -39.65 14.32 43.66
CA PHE A 170 -38.64 13.50 42.98
C PHE A 170 -38.70 13.68 41.46
N ALA A 171 -39.89 13.58 40.86
CA ALA A 171 -40.07 13.80 39.42
C ALA A 171 -39.65 15.22 38.98
N ALA A 172 -40.02 16.24 39.76
CA ALA A 172 -39.62 17.64 39.48
C ALA A 172 -38.10 17.84 39.59
N LEU A 173 -37.44 17.23 40.58
CA LEU A 173 -35.98 17.27 40.73
C LEU A 173 -35.27 16.54 39.59
N THR A 174 -35.77 15.37 39.16
CA THR A 174 -35.23 14.65 38.00
C THR A 174 -35.41 15.46 36.72
N ALA A 175 -36.58 16.04 36.49
CA ALA A 175 -36.84 16.87 35.30
C ALA A 175 -35.97 18.13 35.30
N GLY A 176 -35.84 18.81 36.45
CA GLY A 176 -34.95 19.95 36.62
C GLY A 176 -33.48 19.59 36.42
N GLY A 177 -33.05 18.42 36.93
CA GLY A 177 -31.72 17.87 36.69
C GLY A 177 -31.47 17.59 35.22
N PHE A 178 -32.40 16.93 34.52
CA PHE A 178 -32.32 16.67 33.08
C PHE A 178 -32.20 17.97 32.27
N ALA A 179 -33.06 18.96 32.56
CA ALA A 179 -33.02 20.27 31.91
C ALA A 179 -31.67 20.97 32.15
N LEU A 180 -31.16 20.92 33.39
CA LEU A 180 -29.84 21.46 33.73
C LEU A 180 -28.73 20.78 32.93
N LEU A 181 -28.71 19.43 32.86
CA LEU A 181 -27.72 18.70 32.07
C LEU A 181 -27.77 19.08 30.58
N ALA A 182 -28.97 19.19 30.00
CA ALA A 182 -29.12 19.61 28.60
C ALA A 182 -28.62 21.05 28.37
N VAL A 183 -28.92 21.99 29.28
CA VAL A 183 -28.41 23.36 29.19
C VAL A 183 -26.89 23.40 29.35
N VAL A 184 -26.34 22.67 30.33
CA VAL A 184 -24.89 22.60 30.55
C VAL A 184 -24.17 22.03 29.33
N HIS A 185 -24.73 21.00 28.68
CA HIS A 185 -24.18 20.51 27.41
C HIS A 185 -24.05 21.62 26.37
N VAL A 186 -25.15 22.35 26.11
CA VAL A 186 -25.17 23.37 25.06
C VAL A 186 -24.17 24.49 25.34
N ILE A 187 -24.04 24.95 26.59
CA ILE A 187 -23.10 26.02 26.94
C ILE A 187 -21.64 25.57 27.02
N THR A 188 -21.39 24.26 27.18
CA THR A 188 -20.04 23.69 27.23
C THR A 188 -19.64 22.98 25.94
N TYR A 189 -20.49 23.01 24.91
CA TYR A 189 -20.18 22.44 23.62
C TYR A 189 -19.07 23.26 22.96
N GLU A 190 -17.99 22.56 22.63
CA GLU A 190 -16.87 23.07 21.87
C GLU A 190 -16.80 22.20 20.60
N GLY A 191 -16.85 22.83 19.42
CA GLY A 191 -16.65 22.12 18.15
C GLY A 191 -15.20 21.62 18.00
N PRO A 192 -14.84 21.04 16.84
CA PRO A 192 -13.46 20.67 16.55
C PRO A 192 -12.53 21.86 16.79
N ARG A 193 -11.41 21.63 17.49
CA ARG A 193 -10.39 22.65 17.77
C ARG A 193 -9.08 22.25 17.14
N LEU A 194 -8.49 23.16 16.38
CA LEU A 194 -7.08 23.11 16.07
C LEU A 194 -6.26 23.24 17.36
N THR A 195 -5.18 22.49 17.45
CA THR A 195 -4.21 22.68 18.55
C THR A 195 -3.73 24.14 18.58
N PRO A 196 -3.28 24.67 19.74
CA PRO A 196 -2.75 26.03 19.82
C PRO A 196 -1.69 26.33 18.74
N GLU A 197 -0.85 25.35 18.43
CA GLU A 197 0.20 25.45 17.44
C GLU A 197 -0.35 25.38 16.01
N ALA A 198 -1.36 24.55 15.74
CA ALA A 198 -2.06 24.57 14.46
C ALA A 198 -2.79 25.90 14.23
N ARG A 199 -3.35 26.52 15.28
CA ARG A 199 -3.91 27.87 15.21
C ARG A 199 -2.84 28.91 14.90
N LEU A 200 -1.67 28.82 15.54
CA LEU A 200 -0.54 29.69 15.24
C LEU A 200 -0.07 29.52 13.80
N ALA A 201 0.12 28.29 13.33
CA ALA A 201 0.48 27.99 11.95
C ALA A 201 -0.56 28.55 10.97
N ALA A 202 -1.85 28.43 11.29
CA ALA A 202 -2.93 28.98 10.47
C ALA A 202 -2.90 30.52 10.41
N THR A 203 -2.43 31.20 11.47
CA THR A 203 -2.25 32.66 11.44
C THR A 203 -1.00 33.11 10.68
N LEU A 204 0.01 32.24 10.55
CA LEU A 204 1.28 32.53 9.86
C LEU A 204 1.26 32.09 8.39
N GLY A 205 0.39 31.15 8.01
CA GLY A 205 0.29 30.61 6.66
C GLY A 205 -0.48 31.50 5.69
N ALA A 206 -0.36 31.19 4.40
CA ALA A 206 -1.08 31.88 3.32
C ALA A 206 -2.60 31.52 3.24
N GLY A 207 -3.10 30.73 4.20
CA GLY A 207 -4.46 30.19 4.21
C GLY A 207 -4.59 28.92 3.36
N PRO A 208 -5.81 28.31 3.32
CA PRO A 208 -6.04 27.02 2.67
C PRO A 208 -5.83 27.04 1.14
N GLU A 209 -5.82 28.22 0.53
CA GLU A 209 -5.73 28.44 -0.92
C GLU A 209 -4.32 28.94 -1.38
N GLY A 210 -3.35 29.05 -0.47
CA GLY A 210 -1.99 29.50 -0.81
C GLY A 210 -1.15 28.49 -1.62
N PRO A 211 0.07 28.85 -2.07
CA PRO A 211 0.94 27.99 -2.89
C PRO A 211 1.21 26.58 -2.33
N GLY A 212 1.22 26.42 -1.01
CA GLY A 212 1.34 25.12 -0.32
C GLY A 212 0.05 24.62 0.33
N GLY A 213 -1.09 25.31 0.13
CA GLY A 213 -2.36 25.07 0.83
C GLY A 213 -3.11 23.85 0.32
N ARG A 214 -4.08 23.34 1.09
CA ARG A 214 -4.81 22.11 0.74
C ARG A 214 -5.77 22.22 -0.45
N GLU A 215 -6.21 23.42 -0.82
CA GLU A 215 -7.29 23.62 -1.81
C GLU A 215 -6.79 23.88 -3.23
N ARG A 216 -5.52 23.54 -3.53
CA ARG A 216 -4.91 23.75 -4.86
C ARG A 216 -5.88 23.35 -5.98
N PRO A 217 -6.42 24.33 -6.73
CA PRO A 217 -7.39 24.03 -7.78
C PRO A 217 -6.72 23.17 -8.86
N ALA A 218 -7.32 22.00 -9.13
CA ALA A 218 -6.78 21.04 -10.08
C ALA A 218 -6.54 21.66 -11.47
N GLU A 219 -7.40 22.58 -11.90
CA GLU A 219 -7.36 23.26 -13.21
C GLU A 219 -6.15 24.20 -13.40
N ARG A 220 -5.51 24.66 -12.32
CA ARG A 220 -4.41 25.63 -12.36
C ARG A 220 -3.05 25.02 -12.01
N PHE A 221 -3.04 23.82 -11.42
CA PHE A 221 -1.87 23.23 -10.76
C PHE A 221 -1.67 21.75 -11.11
N GLU A 222 -1.99 21.34 -12.35
CA GLU A 222 -1.81 19.95 -12.80
C GLU A 222 -0.33 19.52 -12.78
N GLY A 223 0.11 18.98 -11.64
CA GLY A 223 1.50 18.57 -11.40
C GLY A 223 2.49 19.73 -11.23
N GLU A 224 2.11 20.96 -11.59
CA GLU A 224 2.97 22.14 -11.44
C GLU A 224 2.91 22.70 -10.02
N VAL A 225 4.08 22.86 -9.42
CA VAL A 225 4.25 23.42 -8.09
C VAL A 225 4.70 24.87 -8.23
N SER A 226 3.99 25.79 -7.57
CA SER A 226 4.44 27.19 -7.54
C SER A 226 5.82 27.26 -6.87
N PRO A 227 6.80 27.99 -7.44
CA PRO A 227 8.08 28.26 -6.79
C PRO A 227 7.94 28.91 -5.40
N GLU A 228 6.81 29.57 -5.12
CA GLU A 228 6.51 30.19 -3.83
C GLU A 228 6.06 29.17 -2.77
N SER A 229 5.79 27.91 -3.15
CA SER A 229 5.50 26.86 -2.20
C SER A 229 6.73 26.58 -1.32
N PRO A 230 6.58 26.49 0.01
CA PRO A 230 7.69 26.12 0.90
C PRO A 230 8.20 24.70 0.65
N PHE A 231 7.35 23.85 0.08
CA PHE A 231 7.69 22.46 -0.23
C PHE A 231 8.26 22.28 -1.64
N PHE A 232 8.29 23.33 -2.47
CA PHE A 232 8.78 23.25 -3.85
C PHE A 232 10.18 22.61 -3.91
N PRO A 233 10.44 21.67 -4.84
CA PRO A 233 9.54 21.21 -5.92
C PRO A 233 8.65 20.01 -5.57
N SER A 234 8.51 19.65 -4.29
CA SER A 234 7.50 18.67 -3.86
C SER A 234 6.09 19.25 -4.03
N PRO A 235 5.14 18.49 -4.61
CA PRO A 235 3.74 18.87 -4.72
C PRO A 235 2.95 18.70 -3.41
N ALA A 236 3.56 18.16 -2.35
CA ALA A 236 2.91 17.99 -1.06
C ALA A 236 2.37 19.32 -0.51
N THR A 237 1.23 19.25 0.17
CA THR A 237 0.55 20.42 0.75
C THR A 237 0.19 20.23 2.22
N THR A 238 -0.14 21.32 2.88
CA THR A 238 -0.64 21.35 4.25
C THR A 238 -1.91 22.17 4.38
N GLY A 239 -2.67 21.98 5.46
CA GLY A 239 -3.89 22.74 5.74
C GLY A 239 -3.67 24.27 5.79
N THR A 240 -2.54 24.71 6.35
CA THR A 240 -2.17 26.14 6.49
C THR A 240 -1.46 26.74 5.28
N GLY A 241 -1.00 25.90 4.35
CA GLY A 241 -0.17 26.32 3.23
C GLY A 241 1.29 26.62 3.57
N THR A 242 1.75 26.24 4.76
CA THR A 242 3.13 26.40 5.21
C THR A 242 3.61 25.19 6.04
N HIS A 243 4.85 25.25 6.52
CA HIS A 243 5.43 24.26 7.43
C HIS A 243 4.53 24.01 8.65
N LEU A 244 4.49 22.76 9.10
CA LEU A 244 3.76 22.35 10.30
C LEU A 244 4.75 21.79 11.33
N PRO A 245 4.45 21.84 12.63
CA PRO A 245 5.24 21.14 13.61
C PRO A 245 5.40 19.65 13.26
N SER A 246 6.62 19.13 13.13
CA SER A 246 6.87 17.71 12.81
C SER A 246 6.22 16.74 13.82
N ARG A 247 6.02 17.20 15.07
CA ARG A 247 5.34 16.45 16.14
C ARG A 247 3.93 15.95 15.78
N ILE A 248 3.29 16.56 14.78
CA ILE A 248 2.00 16.08 14.25
C ILE A 248 2.13 14.62 13.80
N ILE A 249 3.29 14.26 13.24
CA ILE A 249 3.55 12.91 12.75
C ILE A 249 4.59 12.15 13.59
N THR A 250 5.43 12.82 14.38
CA THR A 250 6.39 12.17 15.29
C THR A 250 5.88 11.98 16.72
N ARG A 251 4.68 12.50 17.06
CA ARG A 251 3.99 12.38 18.36
C ARG A 251 4.90 12.62 19.57
N ARG A 252 5.53 13.80 19.61
CA ARG A 252 6.30 14.29 20.78
C ARG A 252 5.39 14.39 22.01
N SER A 253 5.83 13.93 23.19
CA SER A 253 5.03 14.11 24.42
C SER A 253 4.86 15.60 24.73
N ALA A 254 3.66 16.00 25.17
CA ALA A 254 3.31 17.39 25.36
C ALA A 254 4.05 18.02 26.56
N ARG A 255 5.21 18.64 26.29
CA ARG A 255 5.74 19.73 27.13
C ARG A 255 6.74 20.59 26.37
N ALA A 256 6.27 21.74 25.85
CA ALA A 256 6.88 23.07 26.01
C ALA A 256 6.20 24.13 25.11
N VAL A 257 5.57 25.14 25.70
CA VAL A 257 5.30 26.48 25.11
C VAL A 257 5.31 27.45 26.31
N PRO A 258 5.86 28.69 26.27
CA PRO A 258 6.11 29.57 25.12
C PRO A 258 7.53 30.16 24.96
N GLY A 259 7.91 30.44 23.70
CA GLY A 259 9.18 31.03 23.27
C GLY A 259 9.90 30.09 22.32
N ALA A 260 9.46 30.07 21.06
CA ALA A 260 9.79 29.05 20.06
C ALA A 260 11.30 28.97 19.76
N HIS A 261 11.95 27.91 20.24
CA HIS A 261 12.91 27.04 19.55
C HIS A 261 12.92 25.70 20.29
N ASP A 262 12.62 24.62 19.56
CA ASP A 262 12.96 23.21 19.79
C ASP A 262 13.09 22.73 21.25
N GLY A 263 11.96 22.50 21.91
CA GLY A 263 11.87 21.81 23.20
C GLY A 263 11.43 20.36 23.02
N GLU A 264 12.39 19.46 22.77
CA GLU A 264 12.18 18.00 22.75
C GLU A 264 11.82 17.49 24.16
N ALA A 265 11.09 16.37 24.26
CA ALA A 265 11.12 15.60 25.49
C ALA A 265 12.55 15.04 25.59
N PRO A 266 13.39 15.46 26.57
CA PRO A 266 14.83 15.20 26.53
C PRO A 266 15.19 13.73 26.30
N ASP A 267 14.38 12.81 26.85
CA ASP A 267 14.55 11.36 26.72
C ASP A 267 14.47 10.84 25.27
N LEU A 268 13.57 11.34 24.41
CA LEU A 268 13.39 10.76 23.08
C LEU A 268 14.59 11.06 22.17
N ALA A 269 15.02 12.32 22.12
CA ALA A 269 16.12 12.74 21.29
C ALA A 269 17.45 12.17 21.78
N GLU A 270 17.66 12.13 23.10
CA GLU A 270 18.84 11.49 23.70
C GLU A 270 18.93 10.01 23.33
N ARG A 271 17.81 9.28 23.36
CA ARG A 271 17.76 7.87 22.94
C ARG A 271 18.01 7.67 21.44
N VAL A 272 17.44 8.53 20.60
CA VAL A 272 17.69 8.48 19.14
C VAL A 272 19.17 8.75 18.86
N ALA A 273 19.73 9.82 19.44
CA ALA A 273 21.13 10.16 19.27
C ALA A 273 22.05 9.04 19.75
N ALA A 274 21.76 8.41 20.89
CA ALA A 274 22.51 7.27 21.41
C ALA A 274 22.50 6.06 20.45
N GLU A 275 21.34 5.69 19.88
CA GLU A 275 21.28 4.59 18.90
C GLU A 275 21.99 4.94 17.58
N VAL A 276 21.88 6.18 17.11
CA VAL A 276 22.59 6.65 15.92
C VAL A 276 24.11 6.62 16.16
N GLU A 277 24.57 6.97 17.35
CA GLU A 277 25.98 6.85 17.72
C GLU A 277 26.42 5.38 17.81
N GLU A 278 25.58 4.48 18.31
CA GLU A 278 25.92 3.06 18.41
C GLU A 278 25.95 2.37 17.02
N ARG A 279 24.92 2.59 16.20
CA ARG A 279 24.62 1.76 15.01
C ARG A 279 24.60 2.54 13.68
N GLY A 280 24.57 3.86 13.73
CA GLY A 280 24.45 4.73 12.56
C GLY A 280 23.02 5.17 12.23
N PHE A 281 22.02 4.56 12.85
CA PHE A 281 20.60 4.87 12.69
C PHE A 281 19.81 4.38 13.91
N ALA A 282 18.65 4.99 14.18
CA ALA A 282 17.74 4.57 15.24
C ALA A 282 16.83 3.44 14.74
N ALA A 283 16.99 2.25 15.31
CA ALA A 283 16.29 1.04 14.94
C ALA A 283 15.19 0.67 15.94
N ASP A 284 15.45 0.84 17.24
CA ASP A 284 14.57 0.35 18.31
C ASP A 284 13.64 1.46 18.83
N VAL A 285 13.99 2.74 18.64
CA VAL A 285 13.10 3.86 18.99
C VAL A 285 11.90 3.94 18.04
N MET A 286 10.68 3.75 18.60
CA MET A 286 9.41 3.78 17.86
C MET A 286 8.87 5.19 17.61
N ILE A 287 9.62 6.01 16.87
CA ILE A 287 9.29 7.41 16.57
C ILE A 287 7.91 7.53 15.90
N GLY A 288 6.97 8.28 16.50
CA GLY A 288 5.63 8.51 15.95
C GLY A 288 4.62 7.38 16.16
N ALA A 289 5.02 6.26 16.78
CA ALA A 289 4.16 5.11 17.03
C ALA A 289 3.89 4.84 18.52
N GLN A 290 4.54 5.55 19.44
CA GLN A 290 4.48 5.28 20.88
C GLN A 290 3.05 5.36 21.43
N THR A 291 2.27 6.34 20.98
CA THR A 291 0.86 6.48 21.39
C THR A 291 -0.05 5.43 20.76
N CYS A 292 0.26 5.03 19.52
CA CYS A 292 -0.50 4.04 18.76
C CYS A 292 -0.35 2.63 19.37
N GLN A 293 0.86 2.27 19.78
CA GLN A 293 1.21 0.95 20.33
C GLN A 293 0.33 0.53 21.51
N ARG A 294 -0.17 1.47 22.31
CA ARG A 294 -1.04 1.17 23.47
C ARG A 294 -2.35 0.48 23.09
N CYS A 295 -2.83 0.67 21.85
CA CYS A 295 -4.05 0.03 21.35
C CYS A 295 -3.80 -0.83 20.10
N HIS A 296 -2.71 -0.55 19.37
CA HIS A 296 -2.34 -1.21 18.12
C HIS A 296 -0.98 -1.92 18.20
N PRO A 297 -0.71 -2.76 19.22
CA PRO A 297 0.61 -3.36 19.42
C PRO A 297 1.06 -4.19 18.22
N ASP A 298 0.19 -5.02 17.64
CA ASP A 298 0.52 -5.85 16.47
C ASP A 298 0.86 -5.02 15.24
N VAL A 299 0.00 -4.03 14.90
CA VAL A 299 0.26 -3.14 13.75
C VAL A 299 1.55 -2.35 13.93
N THR A 300 1.84 -1.85 15.14
CA THR A 300 3.08 -1.11 15.39
C THR A 300 4.32 -1.97 15.29
N GLU A 301 4.28 -3.23 15.75
CA GLU A 301 5.39 -4.18 15.59
C GLU A 301 5.63 -4.51 14.11
N GLN A 302 4.55 -4.68 13.34
CA GLN A 302 4.64 -4.93 11.90
C GLN A 302 5.26 -3.74 11.16
N TRP A 303 4.79 -2.53 11.44
CA TRP A 303 5.31 -1.28 10.86
C TRP A 303 6.78 -1.05 11.24
N ALA A 304 7.17 -1.33 12.48
CA ALA A 304 8.53 -1.10 12.97
C ALA A 304 9.60 -1.83 12.16
N ALA A 305 9.29 -2.99 11.59
CA ALA A 305 10.22 -3.75 10.74
C ALA A 305 10.21 -3.30 9.26
N SER A 306 9.21 -2.53 8.85
CA SER A 306 8.94 -2.21 7.44
C SER A 306 9.94 -1.26 6.79
N ALA A 307 10.07 -1.32 5.47
CA ALA A 307 10.84 -0.32 4.72
C ALA A 307 10.28 1.11 4.83
N HIS A 308 8.99 1.28 5.17
CA HIS A 308 8.38 2.59 5.42
C HIS A 308 8.95 3.24 6.69
N ARG A 309 9.14 2.47 7.77
CA ARG A 309 9.86 2.95 8.96
C ARG A 309 11.28 3.40 8.61
N PHE A 310 11.93 2.70 7.70
CA PHE A 310 13.30 2.97 7.26
C PHE A 310 13.36 3.67 5.89
N ALA A 311 12.51 4.68 5.69
CA ALA A 311 12.44 5.41 4.43
C ALA A 311 13.32 6.68 4.40
N SER A 312 13.78 7.17 5.55
CA SER A 312 14.51 8.45 5.68
C SER A 312 16.01 8.22 5.92
N PHE A 313 16.70 9.11 6.64
CA PHE A 313 18.14 9.00 6.93
C PHE A 313 18.50 7.85 7.90
N ASN A 314 17.48 7.18 8.45
CA ASN A 314 17.60 5.87 9.09
C ASN A 314 17.81 4.71 8.08
N ASN A 315 17.90 5.01 6.78
CA ASN A 315 18.32 4.10 5.73
C ASN A 315 19.61 4.65 5.10
N PRO A 316 20.77 3.98 5.31
CA PRO A 316 22.06 4.51 4.90
C PRO A 316 22.24 4.57 3.38
N PHE A 317 21.53 3.74 2.61
CA PHE A 317 21.55 3.80 1.13
C PHE A 317 20.85 5.07 0.63
N TYR A 318 19.67 5.38 1.20
CA TYR A 318 18.94 6.60 0.89
C TYR A 318 19.76 7.83 1.31
N ALA A 319 20.24 7.86 2.56
CA ALA A 319 21.05 8.96 3.07
C ALA A 319 22.24 9.29 2.18
N ALA A 320 23.05 8.28 1.79
CA ALA A 320 24.22 8.48 0.92
C ALA A 320 23.86 9.12 -0.44
N THR A 321 22.74 8.70 -1.03
CA THR A 321 22.25 9.24 -2.30
C THR A 321 21.81 10.70 -2.15
N ILE A 322 21.07 11.00 -1.08
CA ILE A 322 20.55 12.34 -0.83
C ILE A 322 21.64 13.31 -0.41
N ASP A 323 22.62 12.88 0.39
CA ASP A 323 23.78 13.70 0.72
C ASP A 323 24.53 14.11 -0.55
N LYS A 324 24.82 13.14 -1.43
CA LYS A 324 25.44 13.42 -2.73
C LYS A 324 24.63 14.42 -3.55
N MET A 325 23.32 14.22 -3.67
CA MET A 325 22.44 15.15 -4.39
C MET A 325 22.50 16.56 -3.79
N ARG A 326 22.58 16.68 -2.47
CA ARG A 326 22.61 17.95 -1.76
C ARG A 326 23.97 18.66 -1.90
N GLU A 327 25.05 17.91 -2.04
CA GLU A 327 26.43 18.42 -2.16
C GLU A 327 26.81 18.76 -3.61
N GLU A 328 26.50 17.88 -4.56
CA GLU A 328 27.07 17.91 -5.91
C GLU A 328 26.10 18.43 -6.98
N SER A 329 24.84 18.77 -6.66
CA SER A 329 23.90 19.20 -7.70
C SER A 329 24.28 20.55 -8.32
N LEU A 330 24.69 20.49 -9.59
CA LEU A 330 24.98 21.66 -10.42
C LEU A 330 23.73 22.08 -11.20
N GLY A 331 23.60 23.39 -11.42
CA GLY A 331 22.56 23.98 -12.25
C GLY A 331 21.27 24.34 -11.51
N THR A 332 20.73 25.49 -11.88
CA THR A 332 19.45 26.04 -11.41
C THR A 332 18.68 26.50 -12.64
N GLU A 333 17.48 25.95 -12.88
CA GLU A 333 16.54 26.55 -13.83
C GLU A 333 15.74 27.67 -13.17
N GLU A 334 14.94 28.41 -13.95
CA GLU A 334 14.32 29.65 -13.49
C GLU A 334 13.32 29.44 -12.35
N ASN A 335 12.56 28.34 -12.34
CA ASN A 335 11.60 28.06 -11.26
C ASN A 335 12.31 27.76 -9.93
N LEU A 336 13.36 26.93 -9.93
CA LEU A 336 14.20 26.72 -8.76
C LEU A 336 14.91 28.01 -8.34
N ALA A 337 15.42 28.79 -9.29
CA ALA A 337 16.03 30.09 -8.97
C ALA A 337 15.02 31.05 -8.34
N ALA A 338 13.77 31.08 -8.82
CA ALA A 338 12.68 31.85 -8.24
C ALA A 338 12.36 31.40 -6.80
N HIS A 339 12.31 30.08 -6.55
CA HIS A 339 12.13 29.52 -5.22
C HIS A 339 13.27 29.93 -4.26
N LEU A 340 14.53 29.79 -4.70
CA LEU A 340 15.68 30.20 -3.90
C LEU A 340 15.62 31.70 -3.55
N ARG A 341 15.17 32.55 -4.49
CA ARG A 341 14.98 34.00 -4.25
C ARG A 341 13.82 34.29 -3.31
N SER A 342 12.68 33.62 -3.45
CA SER A 342 11.49 33.87 -2.61
C SER A 342 11.74 33.51 -1.14
N PHE A 343 12.60 32.52 -0.87
CA PHE A 343 12.97 32.09 0.48
C PHE A 343 14.32 32.64 0.97
N GLY A 344 15.01 33.46 0.15
CA GLY A 344 16.31 34.05 0.53
C GLY A 344 17.42 33.03 0.77
N LEU A 345 17.38 31.88 0.10
CA LEU A 345 18.34 30.80 0.27
C LEU A 345 19.68 31.12 -0.41
N PRO A 346 20.84 30.72 0.17
CA PRO A 346 22.14 31.11 -0.34
C PRO A 346 22.46 30.46 -1.68
N PRO A 347 23.36 31.07 -2.48
CA PRO A 347 23.95 30.42 -3.64
C PRO A 347 24.57 29.07 -3.25
N GLY A 348 24.23 27.99 -3.96
CA GLY A 348 24.61 26.61 -3.62
C GLY A 348 23.54 25.82 -2.85
N ALA A 349 22.43 26.42 -2.44
CA ALA A 349 21.30 25.71 -1.84
C ALA A 349 20.46 24.89 -2.85
N ALA A 350 20.83 24.89 -4.14
CA ALA A 350 20.09 24.21 -5.21
C ALA A 350 19.89 22.72 -4.92
N GLY A 351 20.94 21.99 -4.54
CA GLY A 351 20.82 20.57 -4.18
C GLY A 351 19.89 20.33 -2.99
N ARG A 352 19.94 21.20 -1.97
CA ARG A 352 19.03 21.14 -0.81
C ARG A 352 17.58 21.37 -1.22
N ALA A 353 17.32 22.38 -2.03
CA ALA A 353 15.99 22.66 -2.55
C ALA A 353 15.47 21.51 -3.43
N LYS A 354 16.29 20.97 -4.35
CA LYS A 354 15.93 19.80 -5.16
C LYS A 354 15.58 18.59 -4.30
N SER A 355 16.33 18.34 -3.21
CA SER A 355 16.07 17.19 -2.32
C SER A 355 14.70 17.23 -1.63
N LYS A 356 14.03 18.39 -1.58
CA LYS A 356 12.64 18.49 -1.09
C LYS A 356 11.68 17.65 -1.93
N TRP A 357 11.96 17.43 -3.22
CA TRP A 357 11.20 16.49 -4.05
C TRP A 357 11.12 15.09 -3.42
N CYS A 358 12.25 14.58 -2.91
CA CYS A 358 12.31 13.28 -2.23
C CYS A 358 11.52 13.28 -0.91
N SER A 359 11.52 14.42 -0.20
CA SER A 359 10.92 14.55 1.13
C SER A 359 9.40 14.33 1.14
N GLY A 360 8.71 14.58 0.01
CA GLY A 360 7.29 14.26 -0.14
C GLY A 360 6.99 12.77 0.03
N CYS A 361 7.95 11.87 -0.23
CA CYS A 361 7.75 10.43 -0.11
C CYS A 361 8.58 9.78 1.01
N HIS A 362 9.74 10.33 1.33
CA HIS A 362 10.72 9.72 2.24
C HIS A 362 10.84 10.45 3.59
N ASP A 363 10.75 11.77 3.59
CA ASP A 363 11.10 12.61 4.74
C ASP A 363 9.99 13.59 5.16
N PRO A 364 8.72 13.15 5.33
CA PRO A 364 7.64 14.07 5.66
C PRO A 364 7.89 14.80 6.99
N ALA A 365 8.63 14.19 7.94
CA ALA A 365 8.97 14.85 9.20
C ALA A 365 9.94 16.04 9.00
N LEU A 366 11.00 15.85 8.21
CA LEU A 366 11.94 16.93 7.86
C LEU A 366 11.26 17.99 6.97
N MET A 367 10.39 17.55 6.05
CA MET A 367 9.62 18.44 5.17
C MET A 367 8.70 19.37 5.98
N LEU A 368 7.88 18.80 6.87
CA LEU A 368 6.95 19.56 7.70
C LEU A 368 7.72 20.55 8.59
N ALA A 369 8.84 20.12 9.18
CA ALA A 369 9.69 20.98 10.01
C ALA A 369 10.42 22.11 9.24
N GLY A 370 10.43 22.09 7.90
CA GLY A 370 11.27 23.00 7.10
C GLY A 370 12.76 22.70 7.16
N ALA A 371 13.16 21.57 7.76
CA ALA A 371 14.56 21.20 7.96
C ALA A 371 15.28 20.84 6.65
N MET A 372 14.55 20.53 5.58
CA MET A 372 15.12 20.17 4.28
C MET A 372 15.93 21.31 3.62
N GLU A 373 15.70 22.57 4.03
CA GLU A 373 16.40 23.76 3.50
C GLU A 373 17.81 23.96 4.07
N SER A 374 18.07 23.35 5.23
CA SER A 374 19.31 23.48 6.00
C SER A 374 20.10 22.17 5.97
N PRO A 375 21.38 22.15 6.40
CA PRO A 375 22.07 20.88 6.65
C PRO A 375 21.24 19.97 7.56
N ILE A 376 21.18 18.68 7.23
CA ILE A 376 20.37 17.71 7.97
C ILE A 376 21.25 17.13 9.08
N ASP A 377 20.77 17.23 10.32
CA ASP A 377 21.35 16.47 11.42
C ASP A 377 20.80 15.04 11.37
N PRO A 378 21.64 14.03 11.05
CA PRO A 378 21.19 12.66 10.96
C PRO A 378 20.81 12.06 12.33
N SER A 379 21.20 12.69 13.43
CA SER A 379 20.79 12.26 14.78
C SER A 379 19.46 12.85 15.23
N SER A 380 18.86 13.75 14.45
CA SER A 380 17.54 14.32 14.76
C SER A 380 16.41 13.29 14.68
N VAL A 381 15.37 13.50 15.50
CA VAL A 381 14.16 12.66 15.48
C VAL A 381 13.51 12.66 14.09
N GLU A 382 13.48 13.82 13.42
CA GLU A 382 12.91 13.97 12.08
C GLU A 382 13.64 13.13 11.03
N ALA A 383 14.98 13.17 11.02
CA ALA A 383 15.80 12.41 10.08
C ALA A 383 15.70 10.89 10.32
N GLN A 384 15.36 10.49 11.55
CA GLN A 384 15.22 9.08 11.92
C GLN A 384 13.77 8.57 11.89
N ALA A 385 12.78 9.41 11.58
CA ALA A 385 11.35 9.07 11.67
C ALA A 385 10.85 8.16 10.53
N GLY A 386 11.36 8.34 9.31
CA GLY A 386 10.80 7.69 8.11
C GLY A 386 9.32 8.06 7.89
N LEU A 387 8.55 7.10 7.38
CA LEU A 387 7.09 7.20 7.29
C LEU A 387 6.46 6.64 8.57
N THR A 388 6.05 7.53 9.47
CA THR A 388 5.33 7.15 10.71
C THR A 388 3.89 6.76 10.41
N CYS A 389 3.19 6.23 11.41
CA CYS A 389 1.75 5.95 11.31
C CYS A 389 0.99 7.17 10.77
N LEU A 390 1.34 8.37 11.23
CA LEU A 390 0.65 9.61 10.89
C LEU A 390 1.19 10.28 9.64
N SER A 391 2.41 9.94 9.18
CA SER A 391 2.80 10.28 7.80
C SER A 391 1.78 9.75 6.78
N CYS A 392 1.20 8.57 7.06
CA CYS A 392 0.14 7.97 6.25
C CYS A 392 -1.26 8.43 6.69
N HIS A 393 -1.63 8.25 7.96
CA HIS A 393 -3.02 8.45 8.42
C HIS A 393 -3.43 9.93 8.57
N ALA A 394 -2.47 10.87 8.60
CA ALA A 394 -2.78 12.31 8.56
C ALA A 394 -3.10 12.81 7.15
N ILE A 395 -2.81 12.04 6.09
CA ILE A 395 -3.16 12.40 4.73
C ILE A 395 -4.68 12.46 4.60
N ASP A 396 -5.23 13.61 4.21
CA ASP A 396 -6.67 13.84 4.10
C ASP A 396 -7.19 13.96 2.66
N ARG A 397 -6.30 14.21 1.71
CA ARG A 397 -6.61 14.38 0.29
C ARG A 397 -5.41 14.00 -0.57
N THR A 398 -5.68 13.49 -1.76
CA THR A 398 -4.73 13.42 -2.88
C THR A 398 -5.17 14.40 -3.97
N HIS A 399 -4.22 15.04 -4.67
CA HIS A 399 -4.56 16.03 -5.71
C HIS A 399 -4.53 15.42 -7.13
N GLY A 400 -4.78 14.12 -7.23
CA GLY A 400 -4.72 13.34 -8.46
C GLY A 400 -3.81 12.12 -8.33
N ASN A 401 -3.38 11.57 -9.47
CA ASN A 401 -2.57 10.35 -9.56
C ASN A 401 -1.25 10.57 -10.32
N THR A 402 -0.69 11.78 -10.24
CA THR A 402 0.61 12.13 -10.84
C THR A 402 1.80 11.69 -9.98
N GLY A 403 1.58 11.35 -8.71
CA GLY A 403 2.62 10.83 -7.81
C GLY A 403 3.48 11.90 -7.12
N ASN A 404 4.77 11.65 -6.90
CA ASN A 404 5.76 12.58 -6.30
C ASN A 404 5.40 13.17 -4.91
N GLY A 405 4.57 12.49 -4.12
CA GLY A 405 4.08 13.00 -2.83
C GLY A 405 2.91 13.99 -2.97
N ASN A 406 2.13 13.90 -4.06
CA ASN A 406 1.02 14.82 -4.35
C ASN A 406 -0.22 14.56 -3.46
N TYR A 407 -0.06 14.81 -2.16
CA TYR A 407 -1.07 14.67 -1.12
C TYR A 407 -1.12 15.90 -0.21
N ASN A 408 -2.16 15.98 0.61
CA ASN A 408 -2.28 16.97 1.68
C ASN A 408 -2.17 16.31 3.06
N ILE A 409 -1.37 16.90 3.95
CA ILE A 409 -1.39 16.60 5.39
C ILE A 409 -2.27 17.62 6.11
N ALA A 410 -3.28 17.13 6.81
CA ALA A 410 -4.17 17.98 7.60
C ALA A 410 -3.47 18.57 8.83
N ASP A 411 -3.93 19.74 9.27
CA ASP A 411 -3.49 20.35 10.52
C ASP A 411 -3.92 19.51 11.72
N GLU A 412 -3.14 19.57 12.80
CA GLU A 412 -3.43 18.81 14.00
C GLU A 412 -4.67 19.36 14.73
N THR A 413 -5.66 18.48 14.89
CA THR A 413 -6.82 18.72 15.74
C THR A 413 -6.55 18.21 17.16
N GLU A 414 -7.06 18.92 18.16
CA GLU A 414 -7.08 18.45 19.54
C GLU A 414 -7.76 17.08 19.62
N ASP A 415 -7.19 16.18 20.43
CA ASP A 415 -7.81 14.89 20.72
C ASP A 415 -9.18 15.13 21.38
N PRO A 416 -10.28 14.64 20.78
CA PRO A 416 -11.62 14.95 21.26
C PRO A 416 -11.97 14.20 22.55
N TYR A 417 -11.15 13.25 23.02
CA TYR A 417 -11.42 12.45 24.20
C TYR A 417 -10.97 13.14 25.51
N LEU A 418 -11.70 12.89 26.59
CA LEU A 418 -11.36 13.40 27.91
C LEU A 418 -10.00 12.88 28.37
N LEU A 419 -9.23 13.75 29.04
CA LEU A 419 -7.93 13.41 29.64
C LEU A 419 -6.84 13.06 28.60
N ALA A 420 -6.98 13.56 27.36
CA ALA A 420 -5.98 13.40 26.31
C ALA A 420 -4.57 13.90 26.69
N ASP A 421 -4.47 14.90 27.56
CA ASP A 421 -3.20 15.44 28.05
C ASP A 421 -2.66 14.74 29.30
N ALA A 422 -3.33 13.68 29.78
CA ALA A 422 -2.90 12.99 31.00
C ALA A 422 -1.52 12.31 30.80
N PRO A 423 -0.62 12.35 31.80
CA PRO A 423 0.68 11.69 31.67
C PRO A 423 0.55 10.20 31.42
N ASP A 424 1.44 9.63 30.62
CA ASP A 424 1.49 8.18 30.40
C ASP A 424 1.72 7.45 31.74
N GLY A 425 1.07 6.29 31.89
CA GLY A 425 1.05 5.52 33.14
C GLY A 425 0.14 6.10 34.24
N SER A 426 -0.44 7.29 34.06
CA SER A 426 -1.40 7.84 35.03
C SER A 426 -2.79 7.20 34.89
N ILE A 427 -3.57 7.23 35.98
CA ILE A 427 -4.99 6.83 35.96
C ILE A 427 -5.77 7.64 34.90
N GLY A 428 -5.41 8.91 34.70
CA GLY A 428 -6.05 9.74 33.70
C GLY A 428 -5.85 9.21 32.28
N ARG A 429 -4.64 8.74 31.96
CA ARG A 429 -4.35 8.11 30.66
C ARG A 429 -5.07 6.77 30.51
N THR A 430 -5.17 5.96 31.57
CA THR A 430 -5.98 4.74 31.54
C THR A 430 -7.45 5.02 31.23
N VAL A 431 -8.02 6.07 31.84
CA VAL A 431 -9.41 6.48 31.59
C VAL A 431 -9.59 7.02 30.16
N HIS A 432 -8.64 7.80 29.65
CA HIS A 432 -8.62 8.25 28.26
C HIS A 432 -8.65 7.07 27.27
N ASP A 433 -7.71 6.14 27.40
CA ASP A 433 -7.58 5.00 26.47
C ASP A 433 -8.81 4.08 26.56
N ALA A 434 -9.38 3.90 27.75
CA ALA A 434 -10.63 3.17 27.94
C ALA A 434 -11.82 3.87 27.26
N ALA A 435 -11.92 5.20 27.37
CA ALA A 435 -12.98 5.98 26.71
C ALA A 435 -12.87 5.90 25.18
N LEU A 436 -11.64 5.97 24.64
CA LEU A 436 -11.37 5.83 23.21
C LEU A 436 -11.76 4.44 22.70
N ARG A 437 -11.35 3.37 23.38
CA ARG A 437 -11.73 1.98 23.04
C ARG A 437 -13.24 1.74 23.14
N ALA A 438 -13.93 2.40 24.07
CA ALA A 438 -15.36 2.25 24.26
C ALA A 438 -16.20 2.92 23.16
N ARG A 439 -15.71 4.00 22.55
CA ARG A 439 -16.37 4.69 21.42
C ARG A 439 -15.32 5.18 20.42
N PRO A 440 -14.77 4.30 19.57
CA PRO A 440 -13.68 4.64 18.66
C PRO A 440 -14.14 5.36 17.39
N ASP A 441 -15.44 5.64 17.22
CA ASP A 441 -16.02 6.14 15.96
C ASP A 441 -15.29 7.39 15.42
N VAL A 442 -15.03 8.37 16.30
CA VAL A 442 -14.35 9.63 15.94
C VAL A 442 -12.87 9.41 15.65
N HIS A 443 -12.20 8.60 16.47
CA HIS A 443 -10.81 8.20 16.21
C HIS A 443 -10.68 7.48 14.84
N ARG A 444 -11.59 6.55 14.54
CA ARG A 444 -11.61 5.81 13.28
C ARG A 444 -11.80 6.73 12.08
N SER A 445 -12.73 7.69 12.12
CA SER A 445 -12.94 8.63 11.02
C SER A 445 -11.78 9.60 10.81
N GLN A 446 -11.08 9.98 11.88
CA GLN A 446 -9.87 10.81 11.78
C GLN A 446 -8.69 10.05 11.15
N MET A 447 -8.52 8.76 11.47
CA MET A 447 -7.37 7.96 11.01
C MET A 447 -7.61 7.24 9.67
N LEU A 448 -8.85 6.83 9.37
CA LEU A 448 -9.19 6.03 8.19
C LEU A 448 -10.22 6.74 7.32
N LYS A 449 -9.71 7.47 6.33
CA LYS A 449 -10.48 8.15 5.28
C LYS A 449 -10.68 7.25 4.06
N PRO A 450 -11.71 7.46 3.22
CA PRO A 450 -11.98 6.60 2.05
C PRO A 450 -10.77 6.37 1.14
N LEU A 451 -9.92 7.38 0.95
CA LEU A 451 -8.71 7.29 0.13
C LEU A 451 -7.74 6.17 0.56
N HIS A 452 -7.65 5.85 1.86
CA HIS A 452 -6.71 4.83 2.36
C HIS A 452 -7.05 3.41 1.86
N HIS A 453 -8.27 3.22 1.33
CA HIS A 453 -8.75 1.97 0.78
C HIS A 453 -8.60 1.88 -0.74
N THR A 454 -7.86 2.79 -1.37
CA THR A 454 -7.67 2.83 -2.83
C THR A 454 -6.19 2.76 -3.21
N ALA A 455 -5.90 2.37 -4.45
CA ALA A 455 -4.52 2.30 -4.94
C ALA A 455 -3.90 3.68 -5.20
N GLU A 456 -4.74 4.71 -5.46
CA GLU A 456 -4.33 6.10 -5.65
C GLU A 456 -3.60 6.66 -4.42
N PHE A 457 -3.96 6.19 -3.22
CA PHE A 457 -3.22 6.53 -2.01
C PHE A 457 -1.75 6.08 -2.10
N CYS A 458 -1.52 4.83 -2.52
CA CYS A 458 -0.16 4.31 -2.73
C CYS A 458 0.54 5.02 -3.90
N ALA A 459 -0.22 5.39 -4.95
CA ALA A 459 0.31 6.08 -6.13
C ALA A 459 0.98 7.41 -5.79
N THR A 460 0.59 8.07 -4.68
CA THR A 460 1.23 9.30 -4.24
C THR A 460 2.74 9.15 -4.10
N CYS A 461 3.25 7.99 -3.67
CA CYS A 461 4.69 7.73 -3.54
C CYS A 461 5.22 6.67 -4.53
N HIS A 462 4.35 5.80 -5.05
CA HIS A 462 4.70 4.70 -5.97
C HIS A 462 4.47 5.02 -7.45
N LYS A 463 4.24 6.30 -7.76
CA LYS A 463 4.35 6.87 -9.10
C LYS A 463 5.26 8.09 -8.99
N VAL A 464 6.29 8.12 -9.81
CA VAL A 464 7.40 9.06 -9.66
C VAL A 464 7.80 9.58 -11.03
N SER A 465 8.01 10.89 -11.12
CA SER A 465 8.50 11.58 -12.31
C SER A 465 9.46 12.69 -11.91
N LEU A 466 10.49 12.89 -12.72
CA LEU A 466 11.45 13.96 -12.52
C LEU A 466 11.14 15.04 -13.54
N ASP A 467 10.92 16.27 -13.09
CA ASP A 467 10.66 17.42 -13.96
C ASP A 467 11.82 18.41 -13.88
N LEU A 468 11.74 19.47 -14.70
CA LEU A 468 12.73 20.54 -14.83
C LEU A 468 13.30 21.01 -13.48
N PRO A 469 12.50 21.26 -12.42
CA PRO A 469 13.03 21.71 -11.14
C PRO A 469 13.97 20.76 -10.40
N VAL A 470 13.92 19.48 -10.75
CA VAL A 470 14.74 18.46 -10.12
C VAL A 470 15.96 18.17 -10.99
N ASN A 471 15.75 17.94 -12.29
CA ASN A 471 16.79 17.44 -13.19
C ASN A 471 17.40 18.50 -14.14
N GLY A 472 16.86 19.72 -14.19
CA GLY A 472 17.34 20.78 -15.08
C GLY A 472 17.23 20.45 -16.57
N TYR A 473 16.42 19.46 -16.95
CA TYR A 473 16.38 18.91 -18.30
C TYR A 473 14.98 18.87 -18.90
N ARG A 474 14.10 17.98 -18.42
CA ARG A 474 12.71 17.80 -18.91
C ARG A 474 11.94 16.85 -18.00
N TRP A 475 10.64 16.77 -18.22
CA TRP A 475 9.84 15.70 -17.62
C TRP A 475 10.31 14.32 -18.14
N ILE A 476 10.68 13.45 -17.21
CA ILE A 476 11.01 12.04 -17.45
C ILE A 476 10.31 11.17 -16.42
N ARG A 477 9.87 9.98 -16.84
CA ARG A 477 9.28 9.01 -15.93
C ARG A 477 10.37 8.33 -15.10
N GLY A 478 10.18 8.32 -13.78
CA GLY A 478 10.96 7.52 -12.85
C GLY A 478 10.26 6.19 -12.55
N GLN A 479 10.19 5.84 -11.26
CA GLN A 479 9.46 4.68 -10.78
C GLN A 479 7.94 4.79 -11.07
N ASN A 480 7.28 3.69 -11.48
CA ASN A 480 5.85 3.72 -11.83
C ASN A 480 5.17 2.37 -11.66
N GLU A 481 4.83 2.01 -10.43
CA GLU A 481 4.08 0.77 -10.18
C GLU A 481 2.58 0.96 -10.43
N TYR A 482 2.05 2.16 -10.18
CA TYR A 482 0.61 2.41 -10.29
C TYR A 482 0.12 2.22 -11.71
N ASP A 483 0.74 2.84 -12.72
CA ASP A 483 0.25 2.69 -14.10
C ASP A 483 0.46 1.26 -14.62
N ALA A 484 1.54 0.59 -14.19
CA ALA A 484 1.79 -0.81 -14.54
C ALA A 484 0.79 -1.77 -13.90
N TRP A 485 0.34 -1.49 -12.67
CA TRP A 485 -0.73 -2.22 -12.01
C TRP A 485 -2.09 -1.93 -12.63
N HIS A 486 -2.40 -0.65 -12.82
CA HIS A 486 -3.65 -0.21 -13.42
C HIS A 486 -3.82 -0.81 -14.82
N ASP A 487 -2.77 -0.79 -15.65
CA ASP A 487 -2.78 -1.37 -17.00
C ASP A 487 -2.53 -2.90 -16.99
N SER A 488 -3.22 -3.62 -16.10
CA SER A 488 -3.10 -5.06 -15.94
C SER A 488 -4.44 -5.77 -15.73
N GLY A 489 -4.46 -7.08 -16.00
CA GLY A 489 -5.58 -7.94 -15.63
C GLY A 489 -5.79 -8.03 -14.11
N VAL A 490 -4.76 -7.74 -13.28
CA VAL A 490 -4.87 -7.78 -11.82
C VAL A 490 -5.74 -6.64 -11.30
N ALA A 491 -5.62 -5.44 -11.88
CA ALA A 491 -6.51 -4.33 -11.57
C ALA A 491 -7.91 -4.47 -12.21
N TRP A 492 -8.10 -5.43 -13.12
CA TRP A 492 -9.29 -5.53 -13.97
C TRP A 492 -9.53 -4.24 -14.79
N ASN A 493 -8.45 -3.66 -15.29
CA ASN A 493 -8.46 -2.44 -16.09
C ASN A 493 -7.67 -2.62 -17.40
N ALA A 494 -7.49 -3.86 -17.87
CA ALA A 494 -6.78 -4.14 -19.13
C ALA A 494 -7.32 -5.37 -19.87
N SER A 495 -8.15 -5.13 -20.87
CA SER A 495 -8.70 -6.11 -21.81
C SER A 495 -7.62 -6.84 -22.63
N ARG A 496 -6.46 -6.21 -22.83
CA ARG A 496 -5.32 -6.81 -23.54
C ARG A 496 -4.57 -7.91 -22.77
N THR A 497 -4.95 -8.19 -21.51
CA THR A 497 -4.24 -9.20 -20.69
C THR A 497 -4.22 -10.58 -21.35
N PHE A 498 -3.13 -11.33 -21.15
CA PHE A 498 -3.05 -12.73 -21.59
C PHE A 498 -3.83 -13.65 -20.66
N TYR A 499 -3.63 -13.48 -19.35
CA TYR A 499 -4.39 -14.20 -18.32
C TYR A 499 -5.32 -13.21 -17.62
N LEU A 500 -6.61 -13.55 -17.56
CA LEU A 500 -7.60 -12.76 -16.82
C LEU A 500 -7.80 -13.38 -15.43
N PRO A 501 -7.40 -12.70 -14.35
CA PRO A 501 -7.72 -13.12 -12.98
C PRO A 501 -9.23 -13.13 -12.75
N PRO A 502 -9.76 -13.93 -11.81
CA PRO A 502 -11.19 -14.00 -11.55
C PRO A 502 -11.78 -12.74 -10.89
N ALA A 503 -10.95 -11.91 -10.25
CA ALA A 503 -11.39 -10.68 -9.60
C ALA A 503 -10.26 -9.63 -9.53
N ALA A 504 -10.66 -8.36 -9.41
CA ALA A 504 -9.75 -7.24 -9.22
C ALA A 504 -9.01 -7.33 -7.88
N SER A 505 -7.75 -6.92 -7.86
CA SER A 505 -6.93 -6.77 -6.66
C SER A 505 -6.26 -5.41 -6.63
N GLN A 506 -6.06 -4.86 -5.44
CA GLN A 506 -5.39 -3.58 -5.22
C GLN A 506 -4.01 -3.80 -4.59
N CYS A 507 -3.21 -2.73 -4.49
CA CYS A 507 -1.90 -2.76 -3.82
C CYS A 507 -1.98 -3.38 -2.43
N GLN A 508 -2.99 -2.98 -1.64
CA GLN A 508 -3.23 -3.46 -0.27
C GLN A 508 -3.57 -4.96 -0.21
N THR A 509 -4.17 -5.53 -1.27
CA THR A 509 -4.49 -6.97 -1.29
C THR A 509 -3.22 -7.82 -1.16
N CYS A 510 -2.14 -7.41 -1.82
CA CYS A 510 -0.88 -8.15 -1.83
C CYS A 510 0.13 -7.64 -0.79
N HIS A 511 0.18 -6.34 -0.52
CA HIS A 511 1.18 -5.72 0.36
C HIS A 511 0.66 -5.44 1.78
N MET A 512 -0.65 -5.53 2.01
CA MET A 512 -1.27 -5.46 3.34
C MET A 512 -2.23 -6.64 3.56
N PRO A 513 -1.78 -7.89 3.35
CA PRO A 513 -2.63 -9.06 3.54
C PRO A 513 -3.09 -9.15 5.02
N PRO A 514 -4.21 -9.83 5.30
CA PRO A 514 -4.61 -10.09 6.68
C PRO A 514 -3.56 -10.95 7.40
N GLU A 515 -3.10 -10.51 8.57
CA GLU A 515 -2.17 -11.23 9.46
C GLU A 515 -2.78 -11.39 10.86
N PRO A 516 -2.48 -12.49 11.58
CA PRO A 516 -2.92 -12.66 12.96
C PRO A 516 -2.42 -11.53 13.87
N ALA A 517 -3.26 -11.13 14.82
CA ALA A 517 -2.94 -10.10 15.83
C ALA A 517 -2.89 -10.69 17.26
N PRO A 518 -1.84 -11.46 17.60
CA PRO A 518 -1.73 -12.13 18.89
C PRO A 518 -1.53 -11.19 20.10
N LEU A 519 -1.10 -9.94 19.89
CA LEU A 519 -0.87 -8.98 20.98
C LEU A 519 -2.15 -8.24 21.41
N GLY A 520 -3.29 -8.56 20.80
CA GLY A 520 -4.60 -8.03 21.20
C GLY A 520 -4.89 -6.65 20.61
N ASP A 521 -4.43 -6.38 19.39
CA ASP A 521 -4.78 -5.16 18.63
C ASP A 521 -6.29 -4.91 18.59
N VAL A 522 -6.71 -3.73 19.03
CA VAL A 522 -8.13 -3.37 19.10
C VAL A 522 -8.79 -3.21 17.73
N SER A 523 -7.98 -3.08 16.67
CA SER A 523 -8.45 -3.03 15.28
C SER A 523 -8.63 -4.41 14.66
N ALA A 524 -8.27 -5.49 15.38
CA ALA A 524 -8.35 -6.84 14.85
C ALA A 524 -9.81 -7.27 14.60
N GLU A 525 -10.09 -7.64 13.34
CA GLU A 525 -11.37 -8.21 12.93
C GLU A 525 -11.19 -9.73 12.79
N GLY A 526 -11.90 -10.50 13.63
CA GLY A 526 -11.74 -11.96 13.66
C GLY A 526 -10.35 -12.42 14.11
N GLY A 527 -9.64 -11.60 14.90
CA GLY A 527 -8.26 -11.87 15.34
C GLY A 527 -7.19 -11.53 14.29
N MET A 528 -7.55 -10.83 13.21
CA MET A 528 -6.67 -10.47 12.11
C MET A 528 -6.61 -8.96 11.91
N VAL A 529 -5.45 -8.42 11.57
CA VAL A 529 -5.24 -7.03 11.14
C VAL A 529 -4.69 -6.99 9.72
N ARG A 530 -4.81 -5.85 9.04
CA ARG A 530 -4.09 -5.64 7.78
C ARG A 530 -2.61 -5.49 8.07
N SER A 531 -1.76 -6.26 7.40
CA SER A 531 -0.32 -6.22 7.60
C SER A 531 0.23 -4.82 7.32
N HIS A 532 1.03 -4.30 8.24
CA HIS A 532 1.81 -3.07 8.06
C HIS A 532 3.31 -3.36 7.84
N ARG A 533 3.64 -4.60 7.45
CA ARG A 533 5.01 -4.98 7.08
C ARG A 533 5.39 -4.51 5.68
N PHE A 534 4.39 -4.36 4.79
CA PHE A 534 4.56 -3.97 3.39
C PHE A 534 5.58 -4.85 2.65
N LEU A 535 5.48 -6.18 2.85
CA LEU A 535 6.45 -7.12 2.28
C LEU A 535 6.55 -6.97 0.76
N ALA A 536 7.78 -6.92 0.27
CA ALA A 536 8.13 -6.77 -1.13
C ALA A 536 9.46 -7.49 -1.39
N VAL A 537 10.43 -6.81 -2.02
CA VAL A 537 11.72 -7.40 -2.44
C VAL A 537 12.93 -6.83 -1.69
N ASN A 538 12.71 -6.10 -0.58
CA ASN A 538 13.78 -5.42 0.14
C ASN A 538 14.42 -6.32 1.20
N THR A 539 15.44 -7.08 0.78
CA THR A 539 16.26 -7.90 1.68
C THR A 539 17.43 -7.13 2.30
N ALA A 540 17.82 -6.00 1.71
CA ALA A 540 18.98 -5.23 2.16
C ALA A 540 18.76 -4.57 3.54
N LEU A 541 17.62 -3.88 3.72
CA LEU A 541 17.33 -3.17 4.96
C LEU A 541 17.19 -4.10 6.19
N PRO A 542 16.41 -5.19 6.17
CA PRO A 542 16.39 -6.10 7.30
C PRO A 542 17.75 -6.77 7.55
N PHE A 543 18.54 -7.05 6.50
CA PHE A 543 19.88 -7.62 6.65
C PHE A 543 20.84 -6.68 7.40
N ILE A 544 20.94 -5.40 6.99
CA ILE A 544 21.85 -4.46 7.67
C ILE A 544 21.44 -4.22 9.13
N ARG A 545 20.17 -4.38 9.49
CA ARG A 545 19.68 -4.24 10.86
C ARG A 545 19.82 -5.52 11.70
N GLY A 546 20.23 -6.65 11.10
CA GLY A 546 20.22 -7.95 11.78
C GLY A 546 18.81 -8.52 12.03
N ASP A 547 17.78 -8.02 11.34
CA ASP A 547 16.39 -8.47 11.46
C ASP A 547 16.16 -9.74 10.64
N SER A 548 16.63 -10.87 11.18
CA SER A 548 16.53 -12.16 10.50
C SER A 548 15.09 -12.65 10.30
N VAL A 549 14.14 -12.19 11.13
CA VAL A 549 12.73 -12.57 11.03
C VAL A 549 12.11 -11.91 9.81
N HIS A 550 12.22 -10.59 9.69
CA HIS A 550 11.67 -9.86 8.54
C HIS A 550 12.39 -10.22 7.24
N LEU A 551 13.69 -10.52 7.30
CA LEU A 551 14.45 -11.03 6.16
C LEU A 551 13.84 -12.35 5.65
N ARG A 552 13.65 -13.36 6.53
CA ARG A 552 13.03 -14.63 6.13
C ARG A 552 11.62 -14.47 5.59
N MET A 553 10.80 -13.63 6.22
CA MET A 553 9.45 -13.34 5.72
C MET A 553 9.48 -12.70 4.32
N THR A 554 10.45 -11.83 4.05
CA THR A 554 10.66 -11.22 2.73
C THR A 554 11.07 -12.28 1.70
N GLU A 555 12.01 -13.17 2.04
CA GLU A 555 12.42 -14.27 1.15
C GLU A 555 11.27 -15.23 0.85
N GLU A 556 10.50 -15.62 1.87
CA GLU A 556 9.30 -16.44 1.73
C GLU A 556 8.25 -15.77 0.85
N PHE A 557 8.03 -14.46 1.04
CA PHE A 557 7.09 -13.69 0.21
C PHE A 557 7.49 -13.71 -1.28
N VAL A 558 8.77 -13.54 -1.60
CA VAL A 558 9.27 -13.54 -2.97
C VAL A 558 9.24 -14.96 -3.58
N ARG A 559 9.52 -15.99 -2.78
CA ARG A 559 9.46 -17.42 -3.19
C ARG A 559 8.03 -17.97 -3.28
N ALA A 560 7.02 -17.25 -2.82
CA ALA A 560 5.62 -17.68 -2.81
C ALA A 560 4.97 -17.63 -4.22
N GLY A 561 5.60 -18.28 -5.20
CA GLY A 561 5.08 -18.42 -6.57
C GLY A 561 4.89 -17.11 -7.32
N LYS A 562 5.65 -16.07 -6.97
CA LYS A 562 5.55 -14.74 -7.62
C LYS A 562 6.01 -14.81 -9.06
N LEU A 563 7.13 -15.50 -9.29
CA LEU A 563 7.70 -15.77 -10.60
C LEU A 563 7.90 -17.29 -10.75
N THR A 564 7.92 -17.79 -11.97
CA THR A 564 8.36 -19.16 -12.27
C THR A 564 9.48 -19.14 -13.31
N VAL A 565 10.31 -20.18 -13.28
CA VAL A 565 11.35 -20.47 -14.27
C VAL A 565 11.03 -21.83 -14.88
N ASP A 566 11.17 -21.96 -16.19
CA ASP A 566 10.95 -23.21 -16.93
C ASP A 566 12.02 -23.36 -18.02
N ILE A 567 12.83 -24.42 -17.96
CA ILE A 567 13.72 -24.81 -19.07
C ILE A 567 12.83 -25.49 -20.10
N PHE A 568 12.27 -24.68 -21.00
CA PHE A 568 11.15 -25.07 -21.83
C PHE A 568 11.55 -25.91 -23.04
N ALA A 569 12.56 -25.48 -23.79
CA ALA A 569 12.97 -26.10 -25.05
C ALA A 569 14.49 -26.27 -25.17
N ALA A 570 14.91 -27.30 -25.90
CA ALA A 570 16.29 -27.48 -26.37
C ALA A 570 16.28 -27.67 -27.88
N ARG A 571 17.05 -26.88 -28.62
CA ARG A 571 17.07 -26.84 -30.08
C ARG A 571 18.47 -27.08 -30.62
N THR A 572 18.58 -27.78 -31.74
CA THR A 572 19.86 -28.12 -32.37
C THR A 572 19.92 -27.59 -33.80
N GLY A 573 21.11 -27.19 -34.25
CA GLY A 573 21.27 -26.52 -35.55
C GLY A 573 20.79 -25.06 -35.55
N ASN A 574 20.51 -24.53 -36.75
CA ASN A 574 20.09 -23.14 -36.91
C ASN A 574 18.74 -22.95 -36.18
N ALA A 575 18.73 -22.06 -35.19
CA ALA A 575 17.62 -21.75 -34.27
C ALA A 575 16.23 -21.59 -34.94
N ASP A 576 16.20 -21.42 -36.26
CA ASP A 576 15.01 -21.20 -37.07
C ASP A 576 14.34 -22.42 -37.71
N ALA A 577 14.88 -23.64 -37.60
CA ALA A 577 14.46 -24.74 -38.48
C ALA A 577 13.46 -25.77 -37.93
N ASP A 578 13.33 -26.01 -36.62
CA ASP A 578 12.55 -27.16 -36.10
C ASP A 578 11.27 -26.80 -35.30
N PRO A 579 10.23 -27.66 -35.32
CA PRO A 579 9.06 -27.51 -34.45
C PRO A 579 9.48 -27.69 -32.99
N VAL A 580 9.24 -26.67 -32.18
CA VAL A 580 9.60 -26.67 -30.75
C VAL A 580 8.72 -27.67 -29.99
N THR A 581 9.30 -28.75 -29.52
CA THR A 581 8.70 -29.62 -28.51
C THR A 581 9.12 -29.16 -27.12
N GLY A 582 8.15 -28.93 -26.24
CA GLY A 582 8.42 -28.72 -24.82
C GLY A 582 9.16 -29.92 -24.25
N LEU A 583 10.20 -29.68 -23.45
CA LEU A 583 11.03 -30.75 -22.92
C LEU A 583 10.35 -31.50 -21.76
N PRO A 584 10.49 -32.83 -21.68
CA PRO A 584 10.35 -33.58 -20.44
C PRO A 584 11.51 -33.27 -19.47
N ARG A 585 11.37 -33.62 -18.18
CA ARG A 585 12.44 -33.35 -17.18
C ARG A 585 13.67 -34.24 -17.31
N SER A 586 13.59 -35.32 -18.09
CA SER A 586 14.74 -36.13 -18.49
C SER A 586 14.77 -36.29 -19.99
N VAL A 587 15.86 -35.86 -20.62
CA VAL A 587 16.04 -35.85 -22.08
C VAL A 587 17.25 -36.71 -22.41
N ALA A 588 17.11 -37.63 -23.37
CA ALA A 588 18.26 -38.36 -23.87
C ALA A 588 19.16 -37.42 -24.68
N VAL A 589 20.48 -37.49 -24.48
CA VAL A 589 21.42 -36.68 -25.27
C VAL A 589 21.35 -37.02 -26.76
N SER A 590 20.96 -38.25 -27.11
CA SER A 590 20.66 -38.65 -28.49
C SER A 590 19.51 -37.87 -29.13
N ASP A 591 18.60 -37.32 -28.32
CA ASP A 591 17.45 -36.55 -28.78
C ASP A 591 17.81 -35.07 -29.01
N LEU A 592 19.01 -34.66 -28.59
CA LEU A 592 19.59 -33.33 -28.82
C LEU A 592 20.30 -33.25 -30.18
N GLY A 593 19.77 -33.90 -31.22
CA GLY A 593 20.28 -33.76 -32.60
C GLY A 593 21.71 -34.30 -32.83
N PRO A 594 22.33 -34.01 -33.99
CA PRO A 594 23.64 -34.54 -34.34
C PRO A 594 24.78 -33.85 -33.55
N ALA A 595 25.83 -34.62 -33.23
CA ALA A 595 27.06 -34.06 -32.67
C ALA A 595 27.79 -33.20 -33.71
N ALA A 596 28.31 -32.05 -33.28
CA ALA A 596 29.14 -31.16 -34.07
C ALA A 596 30.63 -31.50 -33.87
N ASP A 597 31.33 -31.80 -34.96
CA ASP A 597 32.76 -32.10 -34.96
C ASP A 597 33.56 -30.86 -35.38
N ALA A 598 34.12 -30.12 -34.42
CA ALA A 598 35.11 -29.09 -34.72
C ALA A 598 36.55 -29.65 -34.61
N PRO A 599 37.49 -29.29 -35.51
CA PRO A 599 38.85 -29.81 -35.48
C PRO A 599 39.55 -29.49 -34.16
N GLY A 600 40.01 -30.51 -33.44
CA GLY A 600 40.75 -30.37 -32.18
C GLY A 600 39.90 -30.24 -30.92
N SER A 601 38.56 -30.40 -30.99
CA SER A 601 37.67 -30.42 -29.82
C SER A 601 37.09 -31.80 -29.52
N VAL A 602 36.66 -32.02 -28.28
CA VAL A 602 35.86 -33.20 -27.90
C VAL A 602 34.52 -33.17 -28.66
N PRO A 603 34.08 -34.26 -29.32
CA PRO A 603 32.78 -34.33 -29.97
C PRO A 603 31.64 -33.98 -29.01
N GLY A 604 30.67 -33.18 -29.47
CA GLY A 604 29.54 -32.75 -28.63
C GLY A 604 28.43 -32.08 -29.42
N HIS A 605 27.28 -31.89 -28.79
CA HIS A 605 26.09 -31.30 -29.39
C HIS A 605 26.07 -29.80 -29.13
N GLU A 606 25.89 -28.98 -30.18
CA GLU A 606 25.55 -27.57 -29.99
C GLU A 606 24.05 -27.43 -29.76
N VAL A 607 23.68 -27.02 -28.56
CA VAL A 607 22.28 -26.98 -28.11
C VAL A 607 21.96 -25.57 -27.63
N THR A 608 20.82 -25.04 -28.08
CA THR A 608 20.25 -23.81 -27.53
C THR A 608 19.10 -24.15 -26.59
N PHE A 609 19.24 -23.81 -25.31
CA PHE A 609 18.19 -23.94 -24.30
C PHE A 609 17.40 -22.64 -24.21
N ASP A 610 16.07 -22.74 -24.29
CA ASP A 610 15.17 -21.61 -24.06
C ASP A 610 14.62 -21.70 -22.64
N VAL A 611 14.96 -20.71 -21.81
CA VAL A 611 14.53 -20.59 -20.42
C VAL A 611 13.46 -19.51 -20.34
N VAL A 612 12.25 -19.89 -19.93
CA VAL A 612 11.11 -18.98 -19.79
C VAL A 612 11.01 -18.51 -18.34
N VAL A 613 10.85 -17.21 -18.15
CA VAL A 613 10.56 -16.60 -16.84
C VAL A 613 9.20 -15.95 -16.89
N ARG A 614 8.30 -16.34 -15.99
CA ARG A 614 6.90 -15.90 -16.01
C ARG A 614 6.55 -15.07 -14.78
N ASN A 615 5.94 -13.90 -14.98
CA ASN A 615 5.41 -13.06 -13.90
C ASN A 615 3.98 -13.44 -13.47
N ARG A 616 3.86 -14.46 -12.61
CA ARG A 616 2.58 -15.05 -12.22
C ARG A 616 1.83 -14.24 -11.16
N GLY A 617 2.55 -13.71 -10.16
CA GLY A 617 1.97 -13.20 -8.93
C GLY A 617 2.28 -11.75 -8.59
N VAL A 618 2.96 -11.00 -9.48
CA VAL A 618 3.22 -9.57 -9.31
C VAL A 618 2.21 -8.77 -10.13
N GLY A 619 1.45 -7.91 -9.45
CA GLY A 619 0.38 -7.11 -10.07
C GLY A 619 0.88 -5.96 -10.95
N HIS A 620 2.17 -5.65 -10.91
CA HIS A 620 2.88 -4.67 -11.75
C HIS A 620 4.10 -5.35 -12.42
N THR A 621 4.95 -4.60 -13.11
CA THR A 621 6.16 -5.15 -13.74
C THR A 621 7.12 -5.77 -12.72
N PHE A 622 7.78 -6.86 -13.11
CA PHE A 622 8.92 -7.42 -12.38
C PHE A 622 10.22 -7.21 -13.18
N PRO A 623 11.29 -6.71 -12.55
CA PRO A 623 11.25 -6.03 -11.27
C PRO A 623 10.42 -4.74 -11.36
N GLY A 624 9.93 -4.32 -10.20
CA GLY A 624 9.32 -3.02 -9.99
C GLY A 624 10.20 -2.17 -9.08
N GLY A 625 9.78 -0.94 -8.85
CA GLY A 625 10.53 0.01 -8.06
C GLY A 625 11.69 0.58 -8.85
N THR A 626 12.83 0.59 -8.18
CA THR A 626 14.06 1.25 -8.63
C THR A 626 14.97 0.26 -9.33
N ASN A 627 14.51 -0.11 -10.52
CA ASN A 627 15.10 -1.13 -11.39
C ASN A 627 16.51 -0.77 -11.91
N ASP A 628 16.95 0.47 -11.72
CA ASP A 628 18.27 0.98 -12.07
C ASP A 628 19.39 0.50 -11.11
N SER A 629 19.03 0.23 -9.85
CA SER A 629 20.00 -0.26 -8.85
C SER A 629 19.63 -1.61 -8.24
N ASN A 630 18.42 -2.12 -8.48
CA ASN A 630 18.09 -3.49 -8.11
C ASN A 630 18.75 -4.47 -9.10
N GLU A 631 19.04 -5.69 -8.67
CA GLU A 631 19.69 -6.69 -9.51
C GLU A 631 18.93 -8.02 -9.49
N GLY A 632 18.13 -8.27 -10.52
CA GLY A 632 17.56 -9.58 -10.82
C GLY A 632 18.23 -10.18 -12.04
N TRP A 633 18.51 -11.49 -12.03
CA TRP A 633 19.16 -12.15 -13.16
C TRP A 633 18.87 -13.66 -13.20
N LEU A 634 19.10 -14.26 -14.35
CA LEU A 634 19.16 -15.72 -14.49
C LEU A 634 20.60 -16.20 -14.35
N GLU A 635 20.82 -17.09 -13.39
CA GLU A 635 21.98 -17.97 -13.40
C GLU A 635 21.62 -19.24 -14.19
N PHE A 636 22.46 -19.60 -15.16
CA PHE A 636 22.31 -20.80 -15.97
C PHE A 636 23.58 -21.62 -15.86
N VAL A 637 23.50 -22.89 -15.48
CA VAL A 637 24.65 -23.76 -15.25
C VAL A 637 24.42 -25.15 -15.82
N VAL A 638 25.40 -25.67 -16.56
CA VAL A 638 25.48 -27.07 -16.99
C VAL A 638 26.57 -27.77 -16.18
N ARG A 639 26.23 -28.84 -15.47
CA ARG A 639 27.17 -29.61 -14.63
C ARG A 639 27.35 -31.05 -15.08
N ALA A 640 28.56 -31.53 -14.89
CA ALA A 640 28.95 -32.92 -14.97
C ALA A 640 28.48 -33.73 -13.74
N PRO A 641 28.50 -35.08 -13.80
CA PRO A 641 28.08 -35.94 -12.69
C PRO A 641 28.95 -35.78 -11.42
N ASP A 642 30.22 -35.43 -11.60
CA ASP A 642 31.18 -35.15 -10.52
C ASP A 642 31.07 -33.71 -9.96
N GLY A 643 30.17 -32.90 -10.51
CA GLY A 643 29.91 -31.52 -10.10
C GLY A 643 30.69 -30.45 -10.88
N GLU A 644 31.57 -30.83 -11.81
CA GLU A 644 32.30 -29.90 -12.68
C GLU A 644 31.33 -29.01 -13.48
N ILE A 645 31.59 -27.71 -13.53
CA ILE A 645 30.82 -26.76 -14.34
C ILE A 645 31.36 -26.79 -15.77
N LEU A 646 30.53 -27.18 -16.73
CA LEU A 646 30.87 -27.26 -18.15
C LEU A 646 30.58 -25.95 -18.87
N ALA A 647 29.49 -25.29 -18.49
CA ALA A 647 29.07 -23.99 -19.00
C ALA A 647 28.31 -23.25 -17.90
N ALA A 648 28.52 -21.94 -17.78
CA ALA A 648 27.78 -21.12 -16.85
C ALA A 648 27.62 -19.67 -17.36
N SER A 649 26.53 -19.04 -16.95
CA SER A 649 26.26 -17.61 -17.09
C SER A 649 25.60 -17.10 -15.81
N GLY A 650 25.86 -15.84 -15.43
CA GLY A 650 25.23 -15.23 -14.26
C GLY A 650 25.85 -15.62 -12.92
N LEU A 651 27.11 -16.07 -12.91
CA LEU A 651 27.87 -16.28 -11.67
C LEU A 651 28.30 -14.92 -11.06
N ILE A 652 28.39 -14.88 -9.74
CA ILE A 652 28.96 -13.73 -9.01
C ILE A 652 30.48 -13.93 -8.90
N GLY A 653 31.24 -12.90 -9.28
CA GLY A 653 32.69 -12.88 -9.17
C GLY A 653 33.19 -12.77 -7.72
N PRO A 654 34.48 -13.03 -7.47
CA PRO A 654 35.07 -12.91 -6.13
C PRO A 654 34.99 -11.50 -5.50
N ASP A 655 34.81 -10.47 -6.33
CA ASP A 655 34.62 -9.07 -5.94
C ASP A 655 33.15 -8.71 -5.65
N GLY A 656 32.24 -9.68 -5.77
CA GLY A 656 30.81 -9.51 -5.55
C GLY A 656 30.04 -8.94 -6.75
N HIS A 657 30.70 -8.66 -7.87
CA HIS A 657 30.06 -8.16 -9.09
C HIS A 657 29.46 -9.32 -9.90
N LEU A 658 28.31 -9.06 -10.53
CA LEU A 658 27.64 -10.02 -11.39
C LEU A 658 28.35 -10.12 -12.75
N ASP A 659 28.40 -11.32 -13.33
CA ASP A 659 28.76 -11.56 -14.73
C ASP A 659 28.12 -10.50 -15.66
N PRO A 660 28.92 -9.67 -16.37
CA PRO A 660 28.39 -8.61 -17.21
C PRO A 660 27.59 -9.13 -18.41
N MET A 661 27.77 -10.39 -18.78
CA MET A 661 27.04 -11.05 -19.86
C MET A 661 25.76 -11.76 -19.38
N ALA A 662 25.43 -11.72 -18.09
CA ALA A 662 24.25 -12.38 -17.55
C ALA A 662 22.94 -11.85 -18.17
N HIS A 663 21.96 -12.73 -18.31
CA HIS A 663 20.59 -12.31 -18.62
C HIS A 663 19.99 -11.60 -17.40
N THR A 664 19.88 -10.27 -17.47
CA THR A 664 19.46 -9.42 -16.34
C THR A 664 18.06 -8.86 -16.52
N PHE A 665 17.33 -8.73 -15.41
CA PHE A 665 16.09 -7.98 -15.31
C PHE A 665 16.36 -6.71 -14.52
N ARG A 666 16.66 -5.62 -15.22
CA ARG A 666 16.97 -4.30 -14.66
C ARG A 666 16.83 -3.21 -15.72
N SER A 667 16.94 -1.95 -15.29
CA SER A 667 17.09 -0.78 -16.14
C SER A 667 18.53 -0.30 -16.13
N ILE A 668 19.02 0.17 -17.26
CA ILE A 668 20.31 0.86 -17.39
C ILE A 668 20.00 2.29 -17.80
N VAL A 669 20.20 3.21 -16.87
CA VAL A 669 19.97 4.65 -17.08
C VAL A 669 21.30 5.38 -17.16
N LEU A 670 21.38 6.35 -18.05
CA LEU A 670 22.59 7.12 -18.35
C LEU A 670 22.40 8.59 -17.97
N ASP A 671 23.51 9.23 -17.61
CA ASP A 671 23.57 10.67 -17.42
C ASP A 671 23.80 11.44 -18.73
N SER A 672 23.96 12.76 -18.63
CA SER A 672 24.24 13.64 -19.77
C SER A 672 25.59 13.40 -20.45
N ALA A 673 26.54 12.75 -19.77
CA ALA A 673 27.84 12.35 -20.32
C ALA A 673 27.80 10.95 -20.95
N GLY A 674 26.66 10.26 -20.90
CA GLY A 674 26.51 8.88 -21.39
C GLY A 674 27.07 7.83 -20.41
N ALA A 675 27.41 8.20 -19.18
CA ALA A 675 27.88 7.28 -18.16
C ALA A 675 26.69 6.62 -17.44
N ARG A 676 26.86 5.37 -17.00
CA ARG A 676 25.84 4.64 -16.24
C ARG A 676 25.67 5.25 -14.85
N ILE A 677 24.43 5.61 -14.53
CA ILE A 677 24.01 5.97 -13.18
C ILE A 677 23.99 4.71 -12.31
N HIS A 678 24.79 4.74 -11.24
CA HIS A 678 24.93 3.64 -10.28
C HIS A 678 24.94 4.13 -8.81
N GLN A 679 24.79 5.44 -8.61
CA GLN A 679 24.77 6.11 -7.30
C GLN A 679 23.36 6.60 -6.93
N ARG A 680 22.36 6.19 -7.73
CA ARG A 680 20.96 6.63 -7.62
C ARG A 680 20.75 8.14 -7.63
N ASN A 681 21.65 8.86 -8.28
CA ASN A 681 21.51 10.28 -8.59
C ASN A 681 20.42 10.50 -9.65
N ALA A 682 19.15 10.39 -9.22
CA ALA A 682 17.97 10.44 -10.07
C ALA A 682 17.88 11.76 -10.86
N GLN A 683 18.33 12.86 -10.26
CA GLN A 683 18.35 14.18 -10.88
C GLN A 683 19.23 14.24 -12.14
N ASP A 684 20.17 13.32 -12.32
CA ASP A 684 21.09 13.33 -13.47
C ASP A 684 20.63 12.41 -14.60
N ILE A 685 19.50 11.69 -14.46
CA ILE A 685 18.99 10.77 -15.47
C ILE A 685 18.70 11.52 -16.77
N ARG A 686 19.26 11.02 -17.88
CA ARG A 686 19.10 11.57 -19.21
C ARG A 686 18.34 10.63 -20.15
N VAL A 687 18.68 9.35 -20.16
CA VAL A 687 18.07 8.36 -21.05
C VAL A 687 18.21 6.95 -20.49
N THR A 688 17.21 6.10 -20.76
CA THR A 688 17.32 4.65 -20.51
C THR A 688 17.95 3.98 -21.73
N ALA A 689 19.11 3.35 -21.54
CA ALA A 689 19.82 2.63 -22.60
C ALA A 689 19.21 1.24 -22.87
N ALA A 690 18.83 0.53 -21.81
CA ALA A 690 18.15 -0.76 -21.90
C ALA A 690 17.28 -0.95 -20.66
N ALA A 691 16.12 -1.60 -20.80
CA ALA A 691 15.29 -2.02 -19.68
C ALA A 691 14.68 -3.37 -20.00
N ASN A 692 14.92 -4.36 -19.13
CA ASN A 692 14.30 -5.67 -19.23
C ASN A 692 13.40 -5.91 -18.01
N VAL A 693 12.09 -5.92 -18.26
CA VAL A 693 11.05 -6.11 -17.24
C VAL A 693 9.94 -7.01 -17.79
N ILE A 694 9.31 -7.77 -16.90
CA ILE A 694 8.23 -8.71 -17.20
C ILE A 694 6.92 -8.15 -16.66
N GLY A 695 5.99 -7.80 -17.55
CA GLY A 695 4.67 -7.27 -17.17
C GLY A 695 3.78 -8.29 -16.44
N PRO A 696 2.73 -7.84 -15.74
CA PRO A 696 1.80 -8.73 -15.05
C PRO A 696 1.17 -9.72 -16.01
N GLY A 697 1.14 -11.01 -15.67
CA GLY A 697 0.53 -11.98 -16.56
C GLY A 697 1.33 -12.28 -17.84
N THR A 698 2.56 -11.77 -17.97
CA THR A 698 3.44 -12.01 -19.14
C THR A 698 4.69 -12.80 -18.77
N ALA A 699 5.49 -13.15 -19.79
CA ALA A 699 6.73 -13.90 -19.66
C ALA A 699 7.85 -13.26 -20.50
N ASP A 700 9.10 -13.59 -20.16
CA ASP A 700 10.29 -13.36 -20.96
C ASP A 700 11.00 -14.69 -21.27
N VAL A 701 11.87 -14.71 -22.28
CA VAL A 701 12.64 -15.91 -22.68
C VAL A 701 14.11 -15.56 -22.88
N ALA A 702 14.97 -16.28 -22.17
CA ALA A 702 16.42 -16.24 -22.32
C ALA A 702 16.89 -17.48 -23.10
N GLN A 703 17.70 -17.27 -24.14
CA GLN A 703 18.26 -18.36 -24.94
C GLN A 703 19.73 -18.55 -24.60
N TYR A 704 20.14 -19.76 -24.24
CA TYR A 704 21.52 -20.12 -23.90
C TYR A 704 22.06 -21.15 -24.89
N LYS A 705 23.05 -20.78 -25.68
CA LYS A 705 23.72 -21.71 -26.60
C LYS A 705 24.92 -22.31 -25.89
N VAL A 706 24.94 -23.63 -25.73
CA VAL A 706 26.02 -24.37 -25.07
C VAL A 706 26.52 -25.51 -25.94
N ARG A 707 27.75 -25.95 -25.68
CA ARG A 707 28.27 -27.21 -26.21
C ARG A 707 28.13 -28.30 -25.15
N VAL A 708 27.20 -29.22 -25.36
CA VAL A 708 26.96 -30.38 -24.49
C VAL A 708 27.88 -31.52 -24.95
N PRO A 709 28.78 -32.03 -24.09
CA PRO A 709 29.64 -33.16 -24.45
C PRO A 709 28.83 -34.39 -24.84
N ALA A 710 29.32 -35.20 -25.78
CA ALA A 710 28.73 -36.49 -26.06
C ALA A 710 28.82 -37.37 -24.81
N LEU A 711 27.68 -37.87 -24.30
CA LEU A 711 27.62 -38.83 -23.18
C LEU A 711 27.98 -40.27 -23.62
N ALA A 712 28.97 -40.42 -24.50
CA ALA A 712 29.61 -41.71 -24.73
C ALA A 712 30.58 -42.01 -23.58
N ARG A 713 30.91 -43.29 -23.36
CA ARG A 713 31.88 -43.74 -22.35
C ARG A 713 33.26 -43.10 -22.60
N ASP A 714 33.47 -41.89 -22.09
CA ASP A 714 34.77 -41.25 -22.00
C ASP A 714 35.50 -41.88 -20.81
N PRO A 715 36.60 -42.64 -21.02
CA PRO A 715 37.28 -43.37 -19.96
C PRO A 715 37.88 -42.49 -18.85
N GLY A 716 37.88 -41.16 -18.99
CA GLY A 716 38.35 -40.21 -17.97
C GLY A 716 37.26 -39.52 -17.14
N ARG A 717 35.97 -39.70 -17.44
CA ARG A 717 34.86 -38.95 -16.81
C ARG A 717 33.98 -39.86 -15.97
N ALA A 718 33.47 -39.36 -14.85
CA ALA A 718 32.52 -40.09 -14.02
C ALA A 718 31.25 -40.46 -14.83
N ASP A 719 30.88 -41.74 -14.83
CA ASP A 719 29.65 -42.23 -15.46
C ASP A 719 28.42 -41.63 -14.73
N GLY A 720 27.57 -40.88 -15.44
CA GLY A 720 26.34 -40.32 -14.87
C GLY A 720 25.66 -39.26 -15.74
N PRO A 721 24.47 -38.78 -15.34
CA PRO A 721 23.73 -37.76 -16.10
C PRO A 721 24.29 -36.35 -15.91
N LEU A 722 24.16 -35.50 -16.93
CA LEU A 722 24.43 -34.06 -16.80
C LEU A 722 23.21 -33.36 -16.22
N THR A 723 23.42 -32.27 -15.49
CA THR A 723 22.32 -31.40 -15.03
C THR A 723 22.42 -30.03 -15.69
N VAL A 724 21.27 -29.50 -16.11
CA VAL A 724 21.12 -28.14 -16.60
C VAL A 724 20.19 -27.44 -15.64
N THR A 725 20.67 -26.40 -14.95
CA THR A 725 19.92 -25.67 -13.93
C THR A 725 19.81 -24.21 -14.33
N ALA A 726 18.60 -23.66 -14.25
CA ALA A 726 18.33 -22.24 -14.41
C ALA A 726 17.70 -21.70 -13.12
N ARG A 727 18.23 -20.60 -12.59
CA ARG A 727 17.80 -20.00 -11.31
C ARG A 727 17.57 -18.51 -11.49
N LEU A 728 16.38 -18.03 -11.15
CA LEU A 728 16.10 -16.60 -11.05
C LEU A 728 16.54 -16.11 -9.67
N LEU A 729 17.58 -15.29 -9.66
CA LEU A 729 18.19 -14.75 -8.45
C LEU A 729 17.89 -13.25 -8.31
N TRP A 730 17.87 -12.78 -7.07
CA TRP A 730 17.57 -11.39 -6.73
C TRP A 730 18.49 -10.85 -5.64
N ARG A 731 19.02 -9.65 -5.87
CA ARG A 731 19.74 -8.84 -4.89
C ARG A 731 19.16 -7.42 -4.91
N LYS A 732 18.72 -6.93 -3.73
CA LYS A 732 17.98 -5.65 -3.64
C LYS A 732 18.80 -4.44 -4.14
N PHE A 733 20.09 -4.39 -3.85
CA PHE A 733 20.99 -3.35 -4.33
C PHE A 733 22.20 -4.00 -4.99
N ASP A 734 22.50 -3.60 -6.22
CA ASP A 734 23.67 -4.11 -6.93
C ASP A 734 24.98 -3.75 -6.19
N ARG A 735 26.05 -4.48 -6.55
CA ARG A 735 27.35 -4.29 -5.89
C ARG A 735 27.87 -2.86 -6.01
N PRO A 736 27.87 -2.21 -7.21
CA PRO A 736 28.29 -0.81 -7.34
C PRO A 736 27.57 0.16 -6.40
N TYR A 737 26.24 0.06 -6.27
CA TYR A 737 25.49 0.95 -5.39
C TYR A 737 25.77 0.70 -3.90
N THR A 738 25.97 -0.57 -3.53
CA THR A 738 26.34 -0.94 -2.15
C THR A 738 27.71 -0.40 -1.77
N GLU A 739 28.68 -0.50 -2.68
CA GLU A 739 30.01 0.08 -2.48
C GLU A 739 29.97 1.60 -2.36
N PHE A 740 29.17 2.27 -3.20
CA PHE A 740 28.94 3.72 -3.11
C PHE A 740 28.38 4.11 -1.74
N ALA A 741 27.27 3.50 -1.33
CA ALA A 741 26.62 3.84 -0.07
C ALA A 741 27.56 3.62 1.13
N TYR A 742 28.28 2.49 1.16
CA TYR A 742 29.24 2.18 2.21
C TYR A 742 30.40 3.19 2.28
N ARG A 743 30.98 3.57 1.13
CA ARG A 743 32.11 4.50 1.07
C ARG A 743 31.71 5.94 1.37
N SER A 744 30.53 6.36 0.92
CA SER A 744 30.02 7.72 1.12
C SER A 744 29.52 7.95 2.54
N ARG A 745 29.00 6.91 3.21
CA ARG A 745 28.38 7.04 4.52
C ARG A 745 28.74 5.87 5.46
N PRO A 746 30.02 5.65 5.78
CA PRO A 746 30.48 4.51 6.58
C PRO A 746 29.83 4.47 7.97
N GLU A 747 29.46 5.62 8.53
CA GLU A 747 28.76 5.71 9.81
C GLU A 747 27.40 5.03 9.81
N GLY A 748 26.74 4.89 8.66
CA GLY A 748 25.48 4.16 8.51
C GLY A 748 25.66 2.64 8.44
N PHE A 749 26.91 2.16 8.39
CA PHE A 749 27.29 0.75 8.29
C PHE A 749 28.24 0.33 9.41
N ARG A 750 28.20 0.99 10.58
CA ARG A 750 29.12 0.75 11.72
C ARG A 750 29.24 -0.72 12.15
N GLN A 751 28.19 -1.53 11.93
CA GLN A 751 28.24 -2.97 12.24
C GLN A 751 29.06 -3.81 11.25
N PHE A 752 29.56 -3.23 10.16
CA PHE A 752 30.33 -3.92 9.13
C PHE A 752 31.76 -3.36 9.05
N ALA A 753 32.74 -4.25 8.91
CA ALA A 753 34.15 -3.88 8.76
C ALA A 753 34.55 -3.60 7.30
N ASP A 754 33.77 -4.10 6.34
CA ASP A 754 33.94 -3.93 4.90
C ASP A 754 32.55 -3.82 4.24
N VAL A 755 32.50 -3.56 2.94
CA VAL A 755 31.27 -3.48 2.14
C VAL A 755 30.43 -4.74 2.38
N PRO A 756 29.18 -4.61 2.87
CA PRO A 756 28.36 -5.76 3.19
C PRO A 756 27.97 -6.57 1.95
N ASP A 757 28.12 -7.89 2.03
CA ASP A 757 27.62 -8.82 1.02
C ASP A 757 26.11 -9.02 1.21
N LEU A 758 25.32 -8.20 0.51
CA LEU A 758 23.87 -8.24 0.61
C LEU A 758 23.29 -9.60 0.18
N PRO A 759 22.19 -10.05 0.79
CA PRO A 759 21.59 -11.35 0.48
C PRO A 759 21.19 -11.50 -0.98
N VAL A 760 21.53 -12.65 -1.56
CA VAL A 760 21.03 -13.11 -2.86
C VAL A 760 19.93 -14.14 -2.63
N THR A 761 18.71 -13.79 -3.00
CA THR A 761 17.53 -14.64 -2.82
C THR A 761 17.21 -15.34 -4.13
N GLU A 762 17.21 -16.68 -4.12
CA GLU A 762 16.63 -17.48 -5.20
C GLU A 762 15.09 -17.36 -5.15
N ILE A 763 14.50 -16.85 -6.23
CA ILE A 763 13.05 -16.65 -6.40
C ILE A 763 12.39 -17.95 -6.88
N ALA A 764 12.96 -18.53 -7.94
CA ALA A 764 12.48 -19.72 -8.60
C ALA A 764 13.62 -20.37 -9.37
N ALA A 765 13.54 -21.68 -9.58
CA ALA A 765 14.51 -22.43 -10.34
C ALA A 765 13.85 -23.59 -11.07
N ASP A 766 14.51 -24.05 -12.13
CA ASP A 766 14.19 -25.30 -12.80
C ASP A 766 15.46 -26.07 -13.11
N THR A 767 15.35 -27.41 -13.18
CA THR A 767 16.48 -28.29 -13.47
C THR A 767 16.06 -29.42 -14.39
N LEU A 768 16.82 -29.57 -15.48
CA LEU A 768 16.71 -30.61 -16.48
C LEU A 768 17.87 -31.59 -16.34
N THR A 769 17.59 -32.90 -16.48
CA THR A 769 18.61 -33.95 -16.47
C THR A 769 18.84 -34.50 -17.87
N LEU A 770 20.09 -34.53 -18.35
CA LEU A 770 20.47 -35.12 -19.63
C LEU A 770 21.09 -36.50 -19.41
N VAL A 771 20.55 -37.53 -20.08
CA VAL A 771 20.94 -38.94 -19.88
C VAL A 771 21.48 -39.58 -21.17
N ALA A 772 22.30 -40.63 -21.04
CA ALA A 772 22.89 -41.36 -22.18
C ALA A 772 21.95 -42.38 -22.84
N GLY A 773 20.91 -42.85 -22.13
CA GLY A 773 19.92 -43.82 -22.61
C GLY A 773 18.57 -43.16 -22.95
N PRO A 774 17.52 -43.93 -23.33
CA PRO A 774 16.20 -43.36 -23.62
C PRO A 774 15.70 -42.55 -22.42
N GLY A 775 15.23 -41.33 -22.69
CA GLY A 775 14.66 -40.45 -21.67
C GLY A 775 13.47 -41.15 -21.00
N GLY A 776 13.46 -41.17 -19.67
CA GLY A 776 12.34 -41.71 -18.90
C GLY A 776 11.50 -40.61 -18.27
N ASP A 777 10.35 -40.98 -17.67
CA ASP A 777 9.64 -40.15 -16.70
C ASP A 777 10.48 -40.04 -15.41
N GLY A 778 11.62 -39.35 -15.49
CA GLY A 778 12.43 -39.01 -14.33
C GLY A 778 11.58 -38.28 -13.27
N PRO A 779 12.04 -38.20 -12.01
CA PRO A 779 11.22 -37.63 -10.94
C PRO A 779 10.83 -36.19 -11.27
N GLY A 780 9.57 -36.03 -11.69
CA GLY A 780 8.95 -34.74 -11.93
C GLY A 780 8.35 -34.57 -13.31
N THR A 781 7.03 -34.61 -13.41
CA THR A 781 6.32 -33.83 -14.42
C THR A 781 6.42 -32.36 -14.04
N SER A 782 6.48 -31.44 -15.03
CA SER A 782 6.29 -30.02 -14.73
C SER A 782 4.97 -29.86 -13.96
N ALA A 783 4.99 -29.15 -12.83
CA ALA A 783 3.78 -28.90 -12.05
C ALA A 783 2.77 -28.02 -12.81
N GLN A 784 3.23 -27.34 -13.86
CA GLN A 784 2.43 -26.51 -14.75
C GLN A 784 1.82 -27.35 -15.88
N PRO A 785 0.53 -27.17 -16.20
CA PRO A 785 -0.10 -27.81 -17.37
C PRO A 785 0.69 -27.53 -18.65
N GLU A 786 0.80 -28.54 -19.52
CA GLU A 786 1.61 -28.42 -20.75
C GLU A 786 1.15 -27.26 -21.64
N TRP A 787 -0.16 -27.04 -21.79
CA TRP A 787 -0.70 -25.92 -22.56
C TRP A 787 -0.25 -24.56 -21.97
N GLU A 788 -0.12 -24.43 -20.65
CA GLU A 788 0.29 -23.20 -19.98
C GLU A 788 1.76 -22.91 -20.26
N ARG A 789 2.62 -23.94 -20.24
CA ARG A 789 4.04 -23.81 -20.63
C ARG A 789 4.20 -23.29 -22.06
N TYR A 790 3.47 -23.88 -23.02
CA TYR A 790 3.46 -23.39 -24.40
C TYR A 790 2.90 -21.98 -24.51
N ASN A 791 1.86 -21.64 -23.73
CA ASN A 791 1.28 -20.31 -23.73
C ASN A 791 2.29 -19.27 -23.21
N ASP A 792 2.98 -19.55 -22.12
CA ASP A 792 4.01 -18.67 -21.55
C ASP A 792 5.20 -18.49 -22.50
N TYR A 793 5.68 -19.58 -23.11
CA TYR A 793 6.70 -19.51 -24.16
C TYR A 793 6.23 -18.68 -25.36
N GLY A 794 4.98 -18.87 -25.79
CA GLY A 794 4.38 -18.11 -26.89
C GLY A 794 4.26 -16.62 -26.58
N ILE A 795 3.86 -16.27 -25.36
CA ILE A 795 3.75 -14.89 -24.87
C ILE A 795 5.12 -14.23 -24.87
N ALA A 796 6.13 -14.88 -24.30
CA ALA A 796 7.50 -14.38 -24.29
C ALA A 796 7.99 -14.11 -25.71
N ASN A 797 7.86 -15.08 -26.61
CA ASN A 797 8.29 -14.91 -28.00
C ASN A 797 7.50 -13.82 -28.74
N LEU A 798 6.19 -13.69 -28.50
CA LEU A 798 5.37 -12.65 -29.13
C LEU A 798 5.84 -11.25 -28.70
N LEU A 799 6.06 -11.04 -27.40
CA LEU A 799 6.50 -9.76 -26.85
C LEU A 799 7.93 -9.40 -27.25
N ARG A 800 8.78 -10.41 -27.51
CA ARG A 800 10.15 -10.25 -28.03
C ARG A 800 10.20 -10.10 -29.56
N GLY A 801 9.06 -10.20 -30.25
CA GLY A 801 8.95 -10.06 -31.70
C GLY A 801 9.24 -11.34 -32.50
N ASN A 802 9.49 -12.48 -31.85
CA ASN A 802 9.64 -13.78 -32.49
C ASN A 802 8.29 -14.42 -32.81
N THR A 803 7.58 -13.84 -33.78
CA THR A 803 6.21 -14.24 -34.15
C THR A 803 6.11 -15.67 -34.70
N ARG A 804 7.19 -16.21 -35.27
CA ARG A 804 7.25 -17.60 -35.76
C ARG A 804 7.12 -18.60 -34.62
N LEU A 805 7.96 -18.47 -33.59
CA LEU A 805 7.92 -19.35 -32.40
C LEU A 805 6.65 -19.11 -31.60
N ALA A 806 6.20 -17.86 -31.46
CA ALA A 806 4.95 -17.54 -30.81
C ALA A 806 3.74 -18.25 -31.44
N ARG A 807 3.59 -18.15 -32.78
CA ARG A 807 2.51 -18.81 -33.51
C ARG A 807 2.54 -20.32 -33.32
N HIS A 808 3.71 -20.95 -33.43
CA HIS A 808 3.83 -22.40 -33.21
C HIS A 808 3.39 -22.79 -31.79
N ALA A 809 3.85 -22.04 -30.79
CA ALA A 809 3.47 -22.29 -29.41
C ALA A 809 1.95 -22.17 -29.18
N PHE A 810 1.31 -21.12 -29.72
CA PHE A 810 -0.15 -20.97 -29.59
C PHE A 810 -0.96 -22.00 -30.40
N GLN A 811 -0.43 -22.54 -31.50
CA GLN A 811 -1.03 -23.70 -32.17
C GLN A 811 -1.03 -24.94 -31.28
N ARG A 812 0.05 -25.14 -30.50
CA ARG A 812 0.10 -26.20 -29.48
C ARG A 812 -0.90 -25.94 -28.36
N VAL A 813 -1.06 -24.69 -27.91
CA VAL A 813 -2.11 -24.34 -26.92
C VAL A 813 -3.50 -24.73 -27.44
N ALA A 814 -3.86 -24.33 -28.67
CA ALA A 814 -5.14 -24.66 -29.27
C ALA A 814 -5.38 -26.18 -29.43
N ALA A 815 -4.31 -26.97 -29.66
CA ALA A 815 -4.39 -28.42 -29.75
C ALA A 815 -4.49 -29.12 -28.39
N LEU A 816 -3.76 -28.62 -27.38
CA LEU A 816 -3.70 -29.21 -26.04
C LEU A 816 -4.90 -28.82 -25.17
N ALA A 817 -5.50 -27.65 -25.41
CA ALA A 817 -6.64 -27.12 -24.66
C ALA A 817 -7.66 -26.46 -25.62
N PRO A 818 -8.39 -27.26 -26.42
CA PRO A 818 -9.28 -26.75 -27.47
C PRO A 818 -10.52 -26.03 -26.93
N ASP A 819 -10.84 -26.19 -25.65
CA ASP A 819 -11.93 -25.51 -24.93
C ASP A 819 -11.49 -24.16 -24.33
N ARG A 820 -10.23 -23.77 -24.50
CA ARG A 820 -9.70 -22.49 -24.02
C ARG A 820 -9.59 -21.46 -25.13
N VAL A 821 -10.09 -20.26 -24.86
CA VAL A 821 -9.99 -19.12 -25.78
C VAL A 821 -8.54 -18.66 -25.99
N ASP A 822 -7.63 -18.94 -25.05
CA ASP A 822 -6.24 -18.46 -25.08
C ASP A 822 -5.50 -18.87 -26.37
N GLY A 823 -5.71 -20.10 -26.87
CA GLY A 823 -5.11 -20.60 -28.11
C GLY A 823 -5.51 -19.77 -29.33
N PRO A 824 -6.78 -19.78 -29.78
CA PRO A 824 -7.23 -19.00 -30.92
C PRO A 824 -7.05 -17.48 -30.72
N LEU A 825 -7.25 -16.95 -29.51
CA LEU A 825 -7.06 -15.52 -29.24
C LEU A 825 -5.60 -15.08 -29.40
N ASN A 826 -4.64 -15.86 -28.89
CA ASN A 826 -3.22 -15.50 -29.01
C ASN A 826 -2.69 -15.74 -30.43
N LEU A 827 -3.26 -16.69 -31.19
CA LEU A 827 -3.04 -16.79 -32.63
C LEU A 827 -3.54 -15.55 -33.37
N ALA A 828 -4.72 -15.05 -33.04
CA ALA A 828 -5.23 -13.80 -33.60
C ALA A 828 -4.33 -12.60 -33.30
N ARG A 829 -3.87 -12.46 -32.04
CA ARG A 829 -2.91 -11.41 -31.64
C ARG A 829 -1.63 -11.50 -32.48
N THR A 830 -1.10 -12.71 -32.66
CA THR A 830 0.10 -12.94 -33.47
C THR A 830 -0.13 -12.60 -34.96
N ALA A 831 -1.29 -12.96 -35.50
CA ALA A 831 -1.68 -12.63 -36.87
C ALA A 831 -1.83 -11.12 -37.09
N LEU A 832 -2.38 -10.37 -36.12
CA LEU A 832 -2.45 -8.91 -36.18
C LEU A 832 -1.08 -8.25 -36.16
N VAL A 833 -0.17 -8.69 -35.28
CA VAL A 833 1.21 -8.18 -35.22
C VAL A 833 1.95 -8.39 -36.56
N THR A 834 1.67 -9.49 -37.26
CA THR A 834 2.25 -9.78 -38.57
C THR A 834 1.49 -9.16 -39.75
N GLY A 835 0.40 -8.42 -39.49
CA GLY A 835 -0.45 -7.79 -40.52
C GLY A 835 -1.32 -8.77 -41.31
N ASN A 836 -1.40 -10.05 -40.90
CA ASN A 836 -2.25 -11.05 -41.56
C ASN A 836 -3.70 -10.96 -41.07
N LEU A 837 -4.42 -9.94 -41.55
CA LEU A 837 -5.79 -9.64 -41.14
C LEU A 837 -6.77 -10.79 -41.40
N LYS A 838 -6.62 -11.50 -42.53
CA LYS A 838 -7.49 -12.63 -42.87
C LYS A 838 -7.40 -13.75 -41.82
N ASP A 839 -6.19 -14.10 -41.41
CA ASP A 839 -5.99 -15.11 -40.37
C ASP A 839 -6.45 -14.57 -39.01
N ALA A 840 -6.15 -13.31 -38.68
CA ALA A 840 -6.62 -12.70 -37.43
C ALA A 840 -8.15 -12.80 -37.27
N LEU A 841 -8.92 -12.42 -38.27
CA LEU A 841 -10.40 -12.50 -38.25
C LEU A 841 -10.90 -13.96 -38.17
N ALA A 842 -10.22 -14.90 -38.83
CA ALA A 842 -10.56 -16.32 -38.74
C ALA A 842 -10.31 -16.88 -37.34
N ARG A 843 -9.14 -16.60 -36.76
CA ARG A 843 -8.79 -17.02 -35.39
C ARG A 843 -9.67 -16.35 -34.33
N LEU A 844 -10.07 -15.10 -34.55
CA LEU A 844 -11.04 -14.42 -33.69
C LEU A 844 -12.43 -15.06 -33.75
N SER A 845 -12.87 -15.50 -34.94
CA SER A 845 -14.12 -16.24 -35.08
C SER A 845 -14.08 -17.58 -34.33
N GLU A 846 -12.93 -18.26 -34.34
CA GLU A 846 -12.72 -19.46 -33.53
C GLU A 846 -12.74 -19.13 -32.02
N ALA A 847 -12.09 -18.04 -31.61
CA ALA A 847 -12.08 -17.59 -30.21
C ALA A 847 -13.51 -17.30 -29.70
N GLU A 848 -14.34 -16.65 -30.53
CA GLU A 848 -15.74 -16.35 -30.21
C GLU A 848 -16.61 -17.62 -30.10
N GLN A 849 -16.32 -18.65 -30.89
CA GLN A 849 -17.02 -19.95 -30.77
C GLN A 849 -16.68 -20.66 -29.45
N VAL A 850 -15.45 -20.53 -28.98
CA VAL A 850 -14.97 -21.15 -27.74
C VAL A 850 -15.48 -20.39 -26.51
N SER A 851 -15.41 -19.05 -26.53
CA SER A 851 -15.85 -18.21 -25.43
C SER A 851 -16.59 -16.97 -25.96
N PRO A 852 -17.92 -17.09 -26.20
CA PRO A 852 -18.72 -15.98 -26.69
C PRO A 852 -18.69 -14.79 -25.74
N GLY A 853 -18.41 -13.60 -26.27
CA GLY A 853 -18.36 -12.36 -25.51
C GLY A 853 -17.17 -12.22 -24.56
N ASP A 854 -16.08 -13.00 -24.75
CA ASP A 854 -14.85 -12.79 -23.96
C ASP A 854 -14.33 -11.35 -24.19
N PRO A 855 -14.14 -10.55 -23.12
CA PRO A 855 -13.83 -9.14 -23.27
C PRO A 855 -12.38 -8.90 -23.75
N ARG A 856 -11.49 -9.90 -23.64
CA ARG A 856 -10.14 -9.86 -24.24
C ARG A 856 -10.22 -10.07 -25.76
N SER A 857 -11.14 -10.93 -26.21
CA SER A 857 -11.43 -11.08 -27.64
C SER A 857 -11.97 -9.79 -28.24
N ALA A 858 -12.85 -9.08 -27.54
CA ALA A 858 -13.38 -7.78 -27.98
C ALA A 858 -12.29 -6.74 -28.28
N TRP A 859 -11.24 -6.65 -27.44
CA TRP A 859 -10.07 -5.81 -27.70
C TRP A 859 -9.36 -6.15 -29.02
N VAL A 860 -9.15 -7.45 -29.28
CA VAL A 860 -8.45 -7.93 -30.47
C VAL A 860 -9.33 -7.77 -31.73
N TRP A 861 -10.65 -7.95 -31.62
CA TRP A 861 -11.62 -7.56 -32.66
C TRP A 861 -11.55 -6.07 -33.00
N GLY A 862 -11.47 -5.20 -31.98
CA GLY A 862 -11.30 -3.76 -32.16
C GLY A 862 -10.07 -3.43 -33.02
N GLY A 863 -8.91 -4.00 -32.65
CA GLY A 863 -7.68 -3.82 -33.41
C GLY A 863 -7.75 -4.36 -34.84
N ALA A 864 -8.37 -5.53 -35.03
CA ALA A 864 -8.54 -6.14 -36.35
C ALA A 864 -9.41 -5.27 -37.28
N HIS A 865 -10.58 -4.84 -36.80
CA HIS A 865 -11.51 -4.02 -37.58
C HIS A 865 -10.97 -2.62 -37.85
N GLN A 866 -10.22 -2.05 -36.90
CA GLN A 866 -9.60 -0.74 -37.09
C GLN A 866 -8.49 -0.79 -38.15
N ALA A 867 -7.68 -1.86 -38.17
CA ALA A 867 -6.69 -2.11 -39.21
C ALA A 867 -7.32 -2.38 -40.58
N ASP A 868 -8.52 -2.97 -40.60
CA ASP A 868 -9.33 -3.22 -41.81
C ASP A 868 -10.00 -1.93 -42.34
N GLY A 869 -10.02 -0.86 -41.54
CA GLY A 869 -10.75 0.39 -41.86
C GLY A 869 -12.24 0.34 -41.55
N SER A 870 -12.72 -0.77 -40.97
CA SER A 870 -14.09 -0.99 -40.52
C SER A 870 -14.35 -0.29 -39.17
N TYR A 871 -14.28 1.04 -39.13
CA TYR A 871 -14.26 1.82 -37.88
C TYR A 871 -15.51 1.67 -37.01
N ASP A 872 -16.70 1.49 -37.58
CA ASP A 872 -17.93 1.29 -36.81
C ASP A 872 -17.93 -0.05 -36.04
N LEU A 873 -17.35 -1.10 -36.64
CA LEU A 873 -17.17 -2.40 -35.98
C LEU A 873 -16.06 -2.33 -34.93
N ALA A 874 -14.98 -1.62 -35.23
CA ALA A 874 -13.89 -1.41 -34.27
C ALA A 874 -14.39 -0.69 -33.00
N GLU A 875 -15.17 0.37 -33.16
CA GLU A 875 -15.79 1.07 -32.04
C GLU A 875 -16.69 0.14 -31.22
N GLN A 876 -17.59 -0.63 -31.86
CA GLN A 876 -18.46 -1.57 -31.15
C GLN A 876 -17.65 -2.56 -30.31
N ALA A 877 -16.55 -3.07 -30.86
CA ALA A 877 -15.67 -4.00 -30.16
C ALA A 877 -14.92 -3.34 -28.99
N TYR A 878 -14.40 -2.11 -29.16
CA TYR A 878 -13.79 -1.38 -28.05
C TYR A 878 -14.80 -1.00 -26.95
N LEU A 879 -16.03 -0.61 -27.32
CA LEU A 879 -17.11 -0.36 -26.35
C LEU A 879 -17.51 -1.64 -25.61
N ALA A 880 -17.51 -2.80 -26.27
CA ALA A 880 -17.73 -4.09 -25.62
C ALA A 880 -16.61 -4.40 -24.61
N ALA A 881 -15.34 -4.16 -24.95
CA ALA A 881 -14.23 -4.28 -24.00
C ALA A 881 -14.38 -3.33 -22.79
N LEU A 882 -14.73 -2.06 -23.05
CA LEU A 882 -14.95 -1.04 -22.01
C LEU A 882 -16.17 -1.33 -21.11
N SER A 883 -17.17 -2.07 -21.61
CA SER A 883 -18.29 -2.50 -20.78
C SER A 883 -17.88 -3.47 -19.66
N ALA A 884 -16.84 -4.28 -19.90
CA ALA A 884 -16.25 -5.17 -18.89
C ALA A 884 -15.11 -4.48 -18.11
N PHE A 885 -14.37 -3.59 -18.76
CA PHE A 885 -13.21 -2.90 -18.21
C PHE A 885 -13.34 -1.37 -18.37
N PRO A 886 -14.18 -0.71 -17.56
CA PRO A 886 -14.43 0.73 -17.70
C PRO A 886 -13.18 1.59 -17.44
N GLY A 887 -12.22 1.07 -16.67
CA GLY A 887 -10.93 1.71 -16.44
C GLY A 887 -9.86 1.33 -17.48
N ASP A 888 -10.20 0.72 -18.62
CA ASP A 888 -9.19 0.35 -19.62
C ASP A 888 -8.71 1.56 -20.43
N ARG A 889 -7.59 2.14 -19.96
CA ARG A 889 -6.91 3.28 -20.59
C ARG A 889 -6.58 3.02 -22.05
N ALA A 890 -6.13 1.81 -22.39
CA ALA A 890 -5.73 1.48 -23.76
C ALA A 890 -6.96 1.34 -24.67
N ALA A 891 -8.05 0.74 -24.19
CA ALA A 891 -9.32 0.67 -24.92
C ALA A 891 -9.93 2.05 -25.16
N TRP A 892 -9.93 2.94 -24.17
CA TRP A 892 -10.33 4.34 -24.35
C TRP A 892 -9.48 5.06 -25.40
N PHE A 893 -8.16 4.86 -25.37
CA PHE A 893 -7.26 5.46 -26.34
C PHE A 893 -7.52 4.97 -27.77
N GLU A 894 -7.66 3.66 -27.97
CA GLU A 894 -7.93 3.11 -29.29
C GLU A 894 -9.34 3.42 -29.80
N LEU A 895 -10.33 3.55 -28.91
CA LEU A 895 -11.66 4.07 -29.26
C LEU A 895 -11.56 5.51 -29.76
N GLY A 896 -10.83 6.38 -29.05
CA GLY A 896 -10.57 7.76 -29.47
C GLY A 896 -9.88 7.82 -30.83
N ARG A 897 -8.85 6.99 -31.03
CA ARG A 897 -8.14 6.90 -32.33
C ARG A 897 -9.06 6.39 -33.44
N THR A 898 -9.90 5.40 -33.18
CA THR A 898 -10.89 4.88 -34.14
C THR A 898 -11.87 5.97 -34.58
N ARG A 899 -12.42 6.72 -33.62
CA ARG A 899 -13.33 7.84 -33.90
C ARG A 899 -12.65 8.97 -34.65
N TYR A 900 -11.39 9.27 -34.32
CA TYR A 900 -10.59 10.25 -35.05
C TYR A 900 -10.39 9.84 -36.52
N LEU A 901 -10.03 8.57 -36.77
CA LEU A 901 -9.89 8.03 -38.13
C LEU A 901 -11.22 8.03 -38.90
N ALA A 902 -12.33 7.81 -38.21
CA ALA A 902 -13.68 7.99 -38.75
C ALA A 902 -14.12 9.47 -38.90
N SER A 903 -13.22 10.43 -38.67
CA SER A 903 -13.48 11.88 -38.72
C SER A 903 -14.56 12.37 -37.73
N ARG A 904 -14.83 11.61 -36.66
CA ARG A 904 -15.74 11.95 -35.57
C ARG A 904 -14.99 12.62 -34.42
N TYR A 905 -14.43 13.80 -34.69
CA TYR A 905 -13.47 14.47 -33.81
C TYR A 905 -14.02 14.82 -32.42
N ALA A 906 -15.30 15.18 -32.30
CA ALA A 906 -15.92 15.49 -31.00
C ALA A 906 -16.03 14.24 -30.10
N GLU A 907 -16.41 13.09 -30.67
CA GLU A 907 -16.48 11.82 -29.93
C GLU A 907 -15.09 11.25 -29.63
N ALA A 908 -14.11 11.50 -30.49
CA ALA A 908 -12.71 11.17 -30.27
C ALA A 908 -12.14 11.97 -29.08
N LEU A 909 -12.42 13.27 -29.02
CA LEU A 909 -12.03 14.14 -27.92
C LEU A 909 -12.57 13.62 -26.57
N ALA A 910 -13.86 13.27 -26.51
CA ALA A 910 -14.45 12.71 -25.29
C ALA A 910 -13.74 11.41 -24.84
N ALA A 911 -13.38 10.53 -25.78
CA ALA A 911 -12.62 9.32 -25.43
C ALA A 911 -11.19 9.63 -24.95
N PHE A 912 -10.51 10.63 -25.52
CA PHE A 912 -9.20 11.06 -25.03
C PHE A 912 -9.28 11.75 -23.65
N GLU A 913 -10.39 12.41 -23.32
CA GLU A 913 -10.63 12.95 -21.98
C GLU A 913 -10.75 11.84 -20.93
N GLU A 914 -11.39 10.72 -21.25
CA GLU A 914 -11.40 9.52 -20.37
C GLU A 914 -9.98 8.95 -20.17
N VAL A 915 -9.14 8.92 -21.22
CA VAL A 915 -7.73 8.52 -21.09
C VAL A 915 -7.00 9.43 -20.10
N LEU A 916 -7.19 10.74 -20.21
CA LEU A 916 -6.52 11.73 -19.37
C LEU A 916 -7.09 11.79 -17.94
N ALA A 917 -8.34 11.40 -17.73
CA ALA A 917 -8.91 11.21 -16.39
C ALA A 917 -8.22 10.06 -15.64
N ILE A 918 -7.84 9.00 -16.38
CA ILE A 918 -7.10 7.85 -15.86
C ILE A 918 -5.61 8.13 -15.75
N ASP A 919 -4.99 8.75 -16.76
CA ASP A 919 -3.56 9.08 -16.79
C ASP A 919 -3.33 10.44 -17.43
N ARG A 920 -3.22 11.46 -16.59
CA ARG A 920 -3.01 12.85 -16.99
C ARG A 920 -1.70 13.07 -17.75
N GLU A 921 -0.73 12.17 -17.58
CA GLU A 921 0.61 12.24 -18.16
C GLU A 921 0.70 11.47 -19.50
N HIS A 922 -0.44 11.02 -20.06
CA HIS A 922 -0.49 10.21 -21.28
C HIS A 922 -0.18 11.04 -22.54
N ARG A 923 1.10 11.10 -22.91
CA ARG A 923 1.62 11.83 -24.09
C ARG A 923 0.79 11.67 -25.36
N GLN A 924 0.47 10.43 -25.76
CA GLN A 924 -0.23 10.19 -27.03
C GLN A 924 -1.68 10.68 -26.98
N ALA A 925 -2.31 10.75 -25.81
CA ALA A 925 -3.67 11.26 -25.70
C ALA A 925 -3.69 12.79 -25.90
N HIS A 926 -2.72 13.51 -25.30
CA HIS A 926 -2.53 14.95 -25.55
C HIS A 926 -2.29 15.26 -27.03
N TYR A 927 -1.48 14.46 -27.72
CA TYR A 927 -1.26 14.61 -29.17
C TYR A 927 -2.56 14.46 -29.98
N ASN A 928 -3.34 13.40 -29.74
CA ASN A 928 -4.56 13.17 -30.50
C ASN A 928 -5.70 14.12 -30.08
N ARG A 929 -5.71 14.58 -28.81
CA ARG A 929 -6.57 15.66 -28.33
C ARG A 929 -6.29 16.96 -29.07
N MET A 930 -5.02 17.36 -29.20
CA MET A 930 -4.59 18.51 -30.00
C MET A 930 -5.09 18.42 -31.44
N LEU A 931 -4.88 17.27 -32.11
CA LEU A 931 -5.33 17.07 -33.50
C LEU A 931 -6.86 17.17 -33.63
N SER A 932 -7.60 16.55 -32.70
CA SER A 932 -9.07 16.57 -32.70
C SER A 932 -9.61 17.99 -32.47
N LEU A 933 -8.98 18.77 -31.58
CA LEU A 933 -9.37 20.15 -31.29
C LEU A 933 -9.11 21.08 -32.50
N ARG A 934 -7.97 20.91 -33.19
CA ARG A 934 -7.69 21.64 -34.44
C ARG A 934 -8.70 21.35 -35.54
N ALA A 935 -9.06 20.07 -35.69
CA ALA A 935 -10.09 19.68 -36.67
C ALA A 935 -11.47 20.27 -36.36
N LEU A 936 -11.75 20.56 -35.08
CA LEU A 936 -12.97 21.23 -34.61
C LEU A 936 -12.86 22.77 -34.60
N GLY A 937 -11.71 23.36 -34.94
CA GLY A 937 -11.47 24.81 -34.89
C GLY A 937 -11.35 25.39 -33.46
N ARG A 938 -11.00 24.57 -32.48
CA ARG A 938 -10.80 24.96 -31.06
C ARG A 938 -9.32 25.21 -30.76
N ASP A 939 -8.73 26.20 -31.44
CA ASP A 939 -7.27 26.39 -31.49
C ASP A 939 -6.62 26.65 -30.12
N ALA A 940 -7.24 27.48 -29.26
CA ALA A 940 -6.68 27.78 -27.93
C ALA A 940 -6.55 26.54 -27.04
N GLU A 941 -7.53 25.62 -27.11
CA GLU A 941 -7.47 24.37 -26.35
C GLU A 941 -6.51 23.37 -26.97
N ALA A 942 -6.34 23.42 -28.31
CA ALA A 942 -5.36 22.62 -29.01
C ALA A 942 -3.93 23.03 -28.64
N ASP A 943 -3.68 24.33 -28.48
CA ASP A 943 -2.37 24.85 -28.06
C ASP A 943 -2.03 24.38 -26.63
N ALA A 944 -2.99 24.42 -25.70
CA ALA A 944 -2.79 23.84 -24.37
C ALA A 944 -2.51 22.32 -24.40
N ALA A 945 -3.20 21.58 -25.29
CA ALA A 945 -2.91 20.15 -25.49
C ALA A 945 -1.53 19.91 -26.13
N GLN A 946 -1.07 20.82 -27.00
CA GLN A 946 0.26 20.79 -27.58
C GLN A 946 1.34 21.01 -26.51
N GLU A 947 1.18 21.99 -25.63
CA GLU A 947 2.09 22.24 -24.51
C GLU A 947 2.23 21.00 -23.61
N ALA A 948 1.11 20.36 -23.27
CA ALA A 948 1.12 19.12 -22.50
C ALA A 948 1.82 17.97 -23.26
N PHE A 949 1.56 17.82 -24.57
CA PHE A 949 2.25 16.84 -25.41
C PHE A 949 3.77 17.08 -25.45
N GLU A 950 4.21 18.33 -25.56
CA GLU A 950 5.63 18.70 -25.59
C GLU A 950 6.30 18.46 -24.23
N LYS A 951 5.63 18.80 -23.12
CA LYS A 951 6.08 18.50 -21.75
C LYS A 951 6.35 17.01 -21.57
N TYR A 952 5.41 16.15 -21.94
CA TYR A 952 5.52 14.70 -21.79
C TYR A 952 6.25 13.99 -22.95
N SER A 953 6.82 14.74 -23.90
CA SER A 953 7.56 14.14 -25.01
C SER A 953 8.86 13.46 -24.57
N ILE A 954 9.42 12.61 -25.44
CA ILE A 954 10.72 11.97 -25.22
C ILE A 954 11.78 12.71 -26.04
N ASP A 955 13.02 12.75 -25.55
CA ASP A 955 14.16 13.27 -26.33
C ASP A 955 14.70 12.15 -27.21
N GLU A 956 14.34 12.18 -28.49
CA GLU A 956 14.86 11.19 -29.44
C GLU A 956 16.35 11.36 -29.71
N ALA A 957 16.91 12.56 -29.55
CA ALA A 957 18.34 12.82 -29.74
C ALA A 957 19.17 12.16 -28.63
N ALA A 958 18.64 12.07 -27.40
CA ALA A 958 19.29 11.37 -26.29
C ALA A 958 19.53 9.88 -26.56
N ARG A 959 18.85 9.27 -27.56
CA ARG A 959 19.13 7.89 -28.01
C ARG A 959 20.55 7.73 -28.55
N ALA A 960 21.23 8.81 -28.97
CA ALA A 960 22.63 8.73 -29.37
C ALA A 960 23.53 8.29 -28.21
N LEU A 961 23.33 8.84 -27.00
CA LEU A 961 24.06 8.45 -25.79
C LEU A 961 23.87 6.96 -25.47
N ALA A 962 22.63 6.48 -25.60
CA ALA A 962 22.33 5.06 -25.41
C ALA A 962 23.08 4.18 -26.42
N ARG A 963 23.09 4.54 -27.71
CA ARG A 963 23.82 3.78 -28.74
C ARG A 963 25.32 3.73 -28.47
N ASP A 964 25.92 4.87 -28.12
CA ASP A 964 27.36 4.95 -27.85
C ASP A 964 27.74 4.15 -26.60
N PHE A 965 26.90 4.19 -25.56
CA PHE A 965 27.07 3.34 -24.38
C PHE A 965 26.98 1.86 -24.73
N LEU A 966 25.94 1.43 -25.45
CA LEU A 966 25.73 0.03 -25.81
C LEU A 966 26.88 -0.50 -26.70
N ALA A 967 27.39 0.31 -27.63
CA ALA A 967 28.53 -0.07 -28.47
C ALA A 967 29.79 -0.44 -27.67
N ASN A 968 29.96 0.14 -26.48
CA ASN A 968 31.11 -0.10 -25.61
C ASN A 968 30.81 -1.08 -24.45
N ASN A 969 29.58 -1.56 -24.32
CA ASN A 969 29.13 -2.43 -23.23
C ASN A 969 28.42 -3.65 -23.82
N PRO A 970 29.15 -4.71 -24.21
CA PRO A 970 28.60 -5.83 -24.99
C PRO A 970 27.46 -6.56 -24.29
N GLY A 971 27.54 -6.76 -22.96
CA GLY A 971 26.46 -7.37 -22.18
C GLY A 971 25.19 -6.51 -22.13
N ALA A 972 25.33 -5.19 -21.97
CA ALA A 972 24.20 -4.28 -22.03
C ALA A 972 23.59 -4.22 -23.45
N ASN A 973 24.44 -4.23 -24.48
CA ASN A 973 24.02 -4.30 -25.88
C ASN A 973 23.22 -5.57 -26.17
N LEU A 974 23.70 -6.73 -25.69
CA LEU A 974 23.00 -8.00 -25.80
C LEU A 974 21.61 -7.91 -25.18
N MET A 975 21.52 -7.36 -23.97
CA MET A 975 20.23 -7.21 -23.26
C MET A 975 19.28 -6.18 -23.89
N SER A 976 19.78 -5.24 -24.69
CA SER A 976 18.96 -4.28 -25.43
C SER A 976 18.28 -4.90 -26.66
N GLN A 977 18.76 -6.05 -27.13
CA GLN A 977 18.22 -6.71 -28.31
C GLN A 977 16.95 -7.50 -27.97
N PRO A 978 15.84 -7.31 -28.72
CA PRO A 978 14.59 -8.04 -28.48
C PRO A 978 14.73 -9.55 -28.59
N VAL A 979 15.52 -10.04 -29.55
CA VAL A 979 15.84 -11.46 -29.69
C VAL A 979 17.35 -11.59 -29.59
N HIS A 980 17.82 -12.32 -28.60
CA HIS A 980 19.24 -12.53 -28.37
C HIS A 980 19.51 -13.92 -27.80
N THR A 981 20.75 -14.37 -27.98
CA THR A 981 21.24 -15.64 -27.46
C THR A 981 22.51 -15.39 -26.66
N HIS A 982 22.53 -15.92 -25.44
CA HIS A 982 23.71 -16.02 -24.59
C HIS A 982 24.55 -17.18 -25.11
N ASP A 983 25.51 -16.88 -25.97
CA ASP A 983 26.47 -17.88 -26.45
C ASP A 983 27.43 -18.22 -25.32
N LEU A 984 27.56 -19.51 -24.98
CA LEU A 984 28.49 -20.03 -23.98
C LEU A 984 29.45 -21.05 -24.63
N THR A 985 29.49 -21.10 -25.96
CA THR A 985 30.44 -21.93 -26.73
C THR A 985 31.78 -21.23 -26.93
N VAL A 986 31.82 -19.91 -26.78
CA VAL A 986 33.04 -19.09 -26.93
C VAL A 986 33.75 -18.99 -25.58
N PRO A 987 35.08 -19.21 -25.50
CA PRO A 987 35.84 -19.13 -24.25
C PRO A 987 35.69 -17.78 -23.53
N PRO A 988 35.68 -17.74 -22.19
CA PRO A 988 35.68 -16.49 -21.43
C PRO A 988 36.87 -15.60 -21.84
N GLY A 989 36.59 -14.41 -22.38
CA GLY A 989 37.61 -13.42 -22.78
C GLY A 989 37.68 -13.05 -24.26
N GLN A 990 36.94 -13.73 -25.15
CA GLN A 990 36.83 -13.36 -26.57
C GLN A 990 35.65 -12.44 -26.91
N TYR A 991 34.83 -12.06 -25.92
CA TYR A 991 33.71 -11.11 -26.06
C TYR A 991 34.14 -9.63 -26.12
N ARG A 992 35.41 -9.35 -26.45
CA ARG A 992 35.96 -7.98 -26.49
C ARG A 992 35.74 -7.31 -27.83
#